data_AF-F1YSZ4-F1
#
_entry.id   AF-F1YSZ4-F1
#
_cell.length_a   1.000
_cell.length_b   1.000
_cell.length_c   1.000
_cell.angle_alpha   90.00
_cell.angle_beta   90.00
_cell.angle_gamma   90.00
#
_symmetry.space_group_name_H-M   'P 1'
#
loop_
_entity.id
_entity.type
_entity.pdbx_description
1 polymer ?
#
loop_
_entity_poly.entity_id
_entity_poly.type
_entity_poly.pdbx_seq_one_letter_code
_entity_poly.pdbx_strand_id
1 'polypeptide(L)'
;MSSEEIIDPTVQHDASVRRVLLHLVLPFVVTVMAVLAIALVGVNSYRTTKEGVSTLTHQLMGAVQQYIVQQVTDYIQPAANGNLIASGMIEHAPTQVADRVFYSYGSTMLRKIPQLQSFYLADDDGHFMLIARAAQKGVQEHVRLIEKNGHTYFHHAFWDDSGQKISETEEDAKGYDPRTRDWYKNTAATDKVTWTKPHLFPTTSQFVMTSSLRFKTDAGHTMVFATNISLNELSSYLDQIKVGKTGSAMIVDSKGLFIAGKNLTQQAKAAGWDPDKMVLDRNAYPVFALGYDHYRVRGVGPRHVTWDGTDYITIAAALPHYSDSWILLMAAPESDFGSFARQSSHQSLQFLAIITVFSLVLAGLLVRQVRRTEYSTRLLGKQKEQIQRESSAVQQVAVAPRLFDPTVEPLSLTEQLTLVTGARRATLWRFLHDGAAMVCEDAYDQTQNTHSGGFEMARTELGPFFSAIEEGNAFSVENAAIDPRTTRFERLTMRELGTKALAVCPVHGPHGVEGAIMLEDPHLQPHLLYFLDLMAGVAALRFAAQVQLLNNQTSQIVDAGQQVATLDVPAPKSDNILMKAPEAAAVNSASIYPSVAVLVITFSDPVVEGEKETEALIALINQLATDVQSVAQEEKLFAVEVAGHRMICMAGCLPTPDVTAIVRIADAALKMREIFMASLAAADLEPVFTMGIDYGPAFGGAVGNEPKVFNLWGQTVSLAELMAQGAADPGTIQVTERVYGVLRDRYLFRSRGSFFAPHLGLGRAYTLAARR
;
A
#
# COMPACT_ATOMS: atom_id res chain seq x y z
N MET A 1 26.93 -15.03 -23.36
CA MET A 1 26.19 -13.76 -23.18
C MET A 1 25.27 -13.62 -24.38
N SER A 2 23.97 -13.47 -24.16
CA SER A 2 22.95 -13.39 -25.22
C SER A 2 22.95 -12.02 -25.89
N SER A 3 22.68 -12.03 -27.19
CA SER A 3 22.87 -10.97 -28.19
C SER A 3 21.95 -9.74 -28.08
N GLU A 4 21.46 -9.38 -26.90
CA GLU A 4 20.49 -8.27 -26.73
C GLU A 4 21.12 -6.93 -26.30
N GLU A 5 22.45 -6.79 -26.28
CA GLU A 5 23.11 -5.58 -25.78
C GLU A 5 24.08 -4.95 -26.79
N ILE A 6 23.57 -4.64 -27.99
CA ILE A 6 24.20 -3.70 -28.92
C ILE A 6 23.17 -2.60 -29.21
N ILE A 7 23.39 -1.41 -28.67
CA ILE A 7 22.57 -0.22 -28.93
C ILE A 7 23.44 0.81 -29.68
N ASP A 8 23.03 1.10 -30.90
CA ASP A 8 23.58 2.09 -31.82
C ASP A 8 23.29 3.54 -31.34
N PRO A 9 24.29 4.42 -31.21
CA PRO A 9 24.11 5.79 -30.73
C PRO A 9 23.53 6.77 -31.77
N THR A 10 23.18 6.34 -32.99
CA THR A 10 22.64 7.25 -34.04
C THR A 10 21.13 7.15 -34.27
N VAL A 11 20.42 6.25 -33.58
CA VAL A 11 18.95 6.13 -33.73
C VAL A 11 18.21 7.01 -32.72
N GLN A 12 18.09 8.30 -33.02
CA GLN A 12 17.04 9.14 -32.43
C GLN A 12 15.69 8.84 -33.11
N HIS A 13 15.04 7.73 -32.76
CA HIS A 13 13.61 7.53 -33.06
C HIS A 13 12.87 7.09 -31.79
N ASP A 14 11.73 7.75 -31.51
CA ASP A 14 10.64 7.35 -30.59
C ASP A 14 10.85 7.31 -29.07
N ALA A 15 11.78 8.08 -28.50
CA ALA A 15 11.90 8.21 -27.05
C ALA A 15 10.78 9.04 -26.36
N SER A 16 9.89 9.71 -27.12
CA SER A 16 8.76 10.49 -26.55
C SER A 16 7.55 9.59 -26.25
N VAL A 17 7.20 8.69 -27.16
CA VAL A 17 6.05 7.79 -27.00
C VAL A 17 6.31 6.80 -25.88
N ARG A 18 7.51 6.20 -25.81
CA ARG A 18 7.86 5.22 -24.77
C ARG A 18 7.82 5.81 -23.36
N ARG A 19 8.22 7.07 -23.19
CA ARG A 19 8.14 7.80 -21.92
C ARG A 19 6.69 8.15 -21.54
N VAL A 20 5.90 8.62 -22.49
CA VAL A 20 4.46 8.88 -22.28
C VAL A 20 3.71 7.58 -21.96
N LEU A 21 4.03 6.49 -22.65
CA LEU A 21 3.44 5.16 -22.41
C LEU A 21 3.79 4.65 -21.00
N LEU A 22 5.07 4.70 -20.60
CA LEU A 22 5.51 4.25 -19.28
C LEU A 22 4.99 5.12 -18.13
N HIS A 23 4.89 6.44 -18.31
CA HIS A 23 4.52 7.34 -17.22
C HIS A 23 3.02 7.64 -17.12
N LEU A 24 2.25 7.46 -18.19
CA LEU A 24 0.83 7.81 -18.24
C LEU A 24 -0.07 6.59 -18.45
N VAL A 25 0.34 5.65 -19.32
CA VAL A 25 -0.45 4.45 -19.61
C VAL A 25 -0.26 3.40 -18.51
N LEU A 26 0.96 3.19 -18.00
CA LEU A 26 1.21 2.18 -16.95
C LEU A 26 0.40 2.43 -15.66
N PRO A 27 0.39 3.65 -15.05
CA PRO A 27 -0.40 3.89 -13.84
C PRO A 27 -1.90 3.77 -14.09
N PHE A 28 -2.35 4.20 -15.28
CA PHE A 28 -3.74 4.06 -15.69
C PHE A 28 -4.14 2.58 -15.79
N VAL A 29 -3.33 1.76 -16.45
CA VAL A 29 -3.56 0.31 -16.57
C VAL A 29 -3.55 -0.36 -15.20
N VAL A 30 -2.60 -0.02 -14.32
CA VAL A 30 -2.57 -0.55 -12.94
C VAL A 30 -3.82 -0.17 -12.16
N THR A 31 -4.32 1.06 -12.32
CA THR A 31 -5.55 1.51 -11.65
C THR A 31 -6.77 0.76 -12.19
N VAL A 32 -6.88 0.60 -13.50
CA VAL A 32 -7.96 -0.18 -14.15
C VAL A 32 -7.93 -1.63 -13.69
N MET A 33 -6.74 -2.25 -13.64
CA MET A 33 -6.55 -3.61 -13.15
C MET A 33 -6.93 -3.75 -11.67
N ALA A 34 -6.57 -2.77 -10.82
CA ALA A 34 -6.96 -2.76 -9.42
C ALA A 34 -8.48 -2.66 -9.26
N VAL A 35 -9.15 -1.76 -10.00
CA VAL A 35 -10.61 -1.63 -10.00
C VAL A 35 -11.28 -2.92 -10.49
N LEU A 36 -10.75 -3.55 -11.53
CA LEU A 36 -11.22 -4.85 -12.03
C LEU A 36 -11.08 -5.97 -10.99
N ALA A 37 -9.93 -6.05 -10.30
CA ALA A 37 -9.70 -7.03 -9.25
C ALA A 37 -10.66 -6.79 -8.07
N ILE A 38 -10.86 -5.53 -7.66
CA ILE A 38 -11.80 -5.13 -6.61
C ILE A 38 -13.23 -5.52 -6.99
N ALA A 39 -13.65 -5.26 -8.24
CA ALA A 39 -14.97 -5.65 -8.75
C ALA A 39 -15.15 -7.17 -8.80
N LEU A 40 -14.13 -7.91 -9.25
CA LEU A 40 -14.13 -9.37 -9.30
C LEU A 40 -14.29 -9.97 -7.89
N VAL A 41 -13.52 -9.45 -6.91
CA VAL A 41 -13.63 -9.84 -5.50
C VAL A 41 -15.02 -9.51 -4.96
N GLY A 42 -15.59 -8.36 -5.31
CA GLY A 42 -16.95 -7.97 -4.92
C GLY A 42 -18.02 -8.92 -5.44
N VAL A 43 -17.96 -9.27 -6.73
CA VAL A 43 -18.89 -10.22 -7.36
C VAL A 43 -18.73 -11.63 -6.76
N ASN A 44 -17.49 -12.07 -6.55
CA ASN A 44 -17.22 -13.37 -5.94
C ASN A 44 -17.71 -13.43 -4.50
N SER A 45 -17.40 -12.42 -3.69
CA SER A 45 -17.87 -12.29 -2.31
C SER A 45 -19.40 -12.31 -2.23
N TYR A 46 -20.09 -11.58 -3.13
CA TYR A 46 -21.55 -11.61 -3.20
C TYR A 46 -22.10 -13.01 -3.53
N ARG A 47 -21.50 -13.73 -4.49
CA ARG A 47 -21.89 -15.10 -4.82
C ARG A 47 -21.66 -16.07 -3.66
N THR A 48 -20.45 -16.07 -3.09
CA THR A 48 -20.11 -16.93 -1.94
C THR A 48 -21.02 -16.66 -0.74
N THR A 49 -21.32 -15.38 -0.47
CA THR A 49 -22.23 -15.02 0.62
C THR A 49 -23.64 -15.54 0.36
N LYS A 50 -24.17 -15.39 -0.86
CA LYS A 50 -25.50 -15.89 -1.23
C LYS A 50 -25.59 -17.42 -1.11
N GLU A 51 -24.58 -18.14 -1.61
CA GLU A 51 -24.52 -19.61 -1.50
C GLU A 51 -24.37 -20.09 -0.05
N GLY A 52 -23.55 -19.41 0.74
CA GLY A 52 -23.38 -19.69 2.16
C GLY A 52 -24.66 -19.52 2.96
N VAL A 53 -25.48 -18.51 2.63
CA VAL A 53 -26.79 -18.29 3.27
C VAL A 53 -27.76 -19.40 2.97
N SER A 54 -27.87 -19.81 1.70
CA SER A 54 -28.76 -20.92 1.33
C SER A 54 -28.36 -22.21 2.06
N THR A 55 -27.05 -22.52 2.08
CA THR A 55 -26.52 -23.71 2.77
C THR A 55 -26.79 -23.68 4.27
N LEU A 56 -26.50 -22.56 4.93
CA LEU A 56 -26.74 -22.39 6.36
C LEU A 56 -28.24 -22.48 6.67
N THR A 57 -29.09 -21.92 5.80
CA THR A 57 -30.55 -21.99 5.98
C THR A 57 -31.03 -23.43 5.88
N HIS A 58 -30.55 -24.20 4.91
CA HIS A 58 -30.86 -25.63 4.82
C HIS A 58 -30.40 -26.42 6.05
N GLN A 59 -29.19 -26.14 6.58
CA GLN A 59 -28.69 -26.79 7.79
C GLN A 59 -29.50 -26.43 9.03
N LEU A 60 -29.80 -25.14 9.24
CA LEU A 60 -30.60 -24.67 10.38
C LEU A 60 -32.02 -25.23 10.31
N MET A 61 -32.65 -25.19 9.14
CA MET A 61 -33.98 -25.76 8.97
C MET A 61 -33.98 -27.27 9.18
N GLY A 62 -32.93 -27.99 8.75
CA GLY A 62 -32.76 -29.41 9.04
C GLY A 62 -32.60 -29.70 10.53
N ALA A 63 -31.85 -28.88 11.28
CA ALA A 63 -31.69 -29.01 12.73
C ALA A 63 -33.01 -28.74 13.46
N VAL A 64 -33.74 -27.68 13.08
CA VAL A 64 -35.07 -27.38 13.61
C VAL A 64 -36.05 -28.51 13.29
N GLN A 65 -36.01 -29.08 12.07
CA GLN A 65 -36.83 -30.23 11.69
C GLN A 65 -36.62 -31.40 12.67
N GLN A 66 -35.36 -31.79 12.88
CA GLN A 66 -35.03 -32.91 13.77
C GLN A 66 -35.47 -32.64 15.21
N TYR A 67 -35.28 -31.40 15.68
CA TYR A 67 -35.76 -30.98 16.99
C TYR A 67 -37.28 -31.10 17.12
N ILE A 68 -38.06 -30.58 16.15
CA ILE A 68 -39.52 -30.67 16.20
C ILE A 68 -39.98 -32.13 16.11
N VAL A 69 -39.39 -32.94 15.22
CA VAL A 69 -39.72 -34.37 15.11
C VAL A 69 -39.50 -35.10 16.44
N GLN A 70 -38.37 -34.85 17.10
CA GLN A 70 -38.08 -35.43 18.40
C GLN A 70 -39.09 -34.97 19.45
N GLN A 71 -39.37 -33.67 19.53
CA GLN A 71 -40.29 -33.12 20.52
C GLN A 71 -41.73 -33.59 20.33
N VAL A 72 -42.21 -33.71 19.08
CA VAL A 72 -43.52 -34.31 18.79
C VAL A 72 -43.56 -35.77 19.22
N THR A 73 -42.47 -36.51 19.01
CA THR A 73 -42.35 -37.90 19.48
C THR A 73 -42.41 -37.97 21.02
N ASP A 74 -41.63 -37.13 21.71
CA ASP A 74 -41.61 -37.02 23.18
C ASP A 74 -42.97 -36.59 23.74
N TYR A 75 -43.73 -35.78 22.98
CA TYR A 75 -45.07 -35.36 23.33
C TYR A 75 -46.06 -36.53 23.29
N ILE A 76 -46.00 -37.38 22.25
CA ILE A 76 -46.93 -38.50 22.06
C ILE A 76 -46.62 -39.68 22.99
N GLN A 77 -45.35 -39.91 23.29
CA GLN A 77 -44.84 -41.06 24.04
C GLN A 77 -45.56 -41.36 25.38
N PRO A 78 -45.85 -40.38 26.26
CA PRO A 78 -46.46 -40.65 27.56
C PRO A 78 -47.82 -41.33 27.53
N ALA A 79 -48.60 -41.18 26.45
CA ALA A 79 -49.87 -41.89 26.32
C ALA A 79 -49.65 -43.39 26.05
N ALA A 80 -48.73 -43.75 25.14
CA ALA A 80 -48.41 -45.14 24.83
C ALA A 80 -47.71 -45.84 26.01
N ASN A 81 -46.69 -45.22 26.59
CA ASN A 81 -45.99 -45.78 27.75
C ASN A 81 -46.89 -45.81 28.98
N GLY A 82 -47.79 -44.84 29.11
CA GLY A 82 -48.77 -44.81 30.17
C GLY A 82 -49.72 -46.01 30.11
N ASN A 83 -50.21 -46.35 28.92
CA ASN A 83 -51.03 -47.55 28.72
C ASN A 83 -50.32 -48.83 29.15
N LEU A 84 -49.03 -48.98 28.84
CA LEU A 84 -48.24 -50.16 29.22
C LEU A 84 -48.12 -50.29 30.75
N ILE A 85 -47.78 -49.20 31.44
CA ILE A 85 -47.64 -49.19 32.90
C ILE A 85 -49.00 -49.45 33.56
N ALA A 86 -50.05 -48.74 33.14
CA ALA A 86 -51.37 -48.85 33.73
C ALA A 86 -51.98 -50.24 33.53
N SER A 87 -51.83 -50.80 32.33
CA SER A 87 -52.31 -52.17 32.03
C SER A 87 -51.61 -53.18 32.92
N GLY A 88 -50.28 -53.12 33.06
CA GLY A 88 -49.55 -54.03 33.97
C GLY A 88 -49.88 -53.85 35.45
N MET A 89 -50.26 -52.64 35.89
CA MET A 89 -50.75 -52.41 37.25
C MET A 89 -52.14 -53.00 37.49
N ILE A 90 -52.99 -53.07 36.46
CA ILE A 90 -54.38 -53.55 36.55
C ILE A 90 -54.48 -55.06 36.27
N GLU A 91 -53.62 -55.59 35.40
CA GLU A 91 -53.59 -56.99 34.93
C GLU A 91 -53.65 -58.00 36.08
N HIS A 92 -52.86 -57.76 37.13
CA HIS A 92 -52.77 -58.62 38.33
C HIS A 92 -53.48 -58.01 39.56
N ALA A 93 -54.22 -56.91 39.40
CA ALA A 93 -54.93 -56.29 40.52
C ALA A 93 -56.21 -57.09 40.84
N PRO A 94 -56.52 -57.37 42.12
CA PRO A 94 -57.83 -57.91 42.49
C PRO A 94 -58.96 -56.99 42.01
N THR A 95 -60.07 -57.56 41.53
CA THR A 95 -61.21 -56.81 40.97
C THR A 95 -61.73 -55.71 41.90
N GLN A 96 -61.65 -55.91 43.22
CA GLN A 96 -62.08 -54.95 44.24
C GLN A 96 -61.21 -53.67 44.31
N VAL A 97 -59.98 -53.72 43.79
CA VAL A 97 -58.99 -52.64 43.87
C VAL A 97 -58.66 -52.06 42.49
N ALA A 98 -58.96 -52.77 41.41
CA ALA A 98 -58.71 -52.35 40.03
C ALA A 98 -59.22 -50.92 39.73
N ASP A 99 -60.45 -50.59 40.13
CA ASP A 99 -61.03 -49.25 39.99
C ASP A 99 -60.20 -48.18 40.71
N ARG A 100 -59.74 -48.47 41.94
CA ARG A 100 -58.92 -47.53 42.72
C ARG A 100 -57.56 -47.33 42.08
N VAL A 101 -56.96 -48.38 41.52
CA VAL A 101 -55.70 -48.30 40.77
C VAL A 101 -55.89 -47.42 39.55
N PHE A 102 -56.97 -47.64 38.77
CA PHE A 102 -57.30 -46.83 37.59
C PHE A 102 -57.43 -45.34 37.93
N TYR A 103 -58.27 -44.97 38.90
CA TYR A 103 -58.46 -43.57 39.27
C TYR A 103 -57.22 -42.95 39.90
N SER A 104 -56.46 -43.67 40.73
CA SER A 104 -55.24 -43.14 41.36
C SER A 104 -54.13 -42.88 40.36
N TYR A 105 -53.92 -43.82 39.42
CA TYR A 105 -52.99 -43.67 38.32
C TYR A 105 -53.41 -42.50 37.42
N GLY A 106 -54.65 -42.50 36.93
CA GLY A 106 -55.17 -41.48 36.04
C GLY A 106 -55.11 -40.09 36.66
N SER A 107 -55.51 -39.94 37.93
CA SER A 107 -55.50 -38.65 38.64
C SER A 107 -54.09 -38.09 38.78
N THR A 108 -53.11 -38.95 39.06
CA THR A 108 -51.71 -38.56 39.18
C THR A 108 -51.13 -38.17 37.83
N MET A 109 -51.38 -38.97 36.79
CA MET A 109 -50.89 -38.68 35.44
C MET A 109 -51.51 -37.40 34.87
N LEU A 110 -52.82 -37.17 35.06
CA LEU A 110 -53.44 -35.90 34.69
C LEU A 110 -52.84 -34.73 35.48
N ARG A 111 -52.50 -34.86 36.77
CA ARG A 111 -51.86 -33.74 37.48
C ARG A 111 -50.42 -33.46 37.01
N LYS A 112 -49.68 -34.49 36.60
CA LYS A 112 -48.24 -34.38 36.30
C LYS A 112 -47.92 -34.17 34.83
N ILE A 113 -48.78 -34.61 33.92
CA ILE A 113 -48.52 -34.59 32.48
C ILE A 113 -49.61 -33.79 31.76
N PRO A 114 -49.34 -32.52 31.43
CA PRO A 114 -50.33 -31.62 30.80
C PRO A 114 -50.90 -32.14 29.48
N GLN A 115 -50.12 -32.85 28.67
CA GLN A 115 -50.58 -33.34 27.36
C GLN A 115 -51.67 -34.41 27.41
N LEU A 116 -51.84 -35.08 28.56
CA LEU A 116 -52.86 -36.12 28.73
C LEU A 116 -54.19 -35.47 29.10
N GLN A 117 -55.25 -35.90 28.40
CA GLN A 117 -56.59 -35.31 28.52
C GLN A 117 -57.55 -36.21 29.30
N SER A 118 -57.49 -37.53 29.07
CA SER A 118 -58.30 -38.50 29.79
C SER A 118 -57.74 -39.91 29.68
N PHE A 119 -58.22 -40.80 30.54
CA PHE A 119 -57.98 -42.23 30.51
C PHE A 119 -59.31 -42.99 30.45
N TYR A 120 -59.31 -44.14 29.80
CA TYR A 120 -60.45 -45.05 29.67
C TYR A 120 -60.05 -46.46 30.08
N LEU A 121 -60.98 -47.19 30.66
CA LEU A 121 -60.89 -48.62 30.87
C LEU A 121 -62.24 -49.25 30.53
N ALA A 122 -62.23 -50.29 29.69
CA ALA A 122 -63.39 -51.12 29.46
C ALA A 122 -63.02 -52.59 29.30
N ASP A 123 -63.97 -53.47 29.63
CA ASP A 123 -63.85 -54.90 29.45
C ASP A 123 -64.72 -55.42 28.30
N ASP A 124 -64.71 -56.74 28.10
CA ASP A 124 -65.50 -57.45 27.11
C ASP A 124 -66.99 -57.55 27.46
N ASP A 125 -67.37 -57.34 28.71
CA ASP A 125 -68.76 -57.29 29.18
C ASP A 125 -69.42 -55.92 28.94
N GLY A 126 -68.61 -54.88 28.72
CA GLY A 126 -69.08 -53.52 28.42
C GLY A 126 -69.05 -52.58 29.62
N HIS A 127 -68.43 -52.98 30.74
CA HIS A 127 -68.16 -52.05 31.83
C HIS A 127 -67.21 -50.95 31.33
N PHE A 128 -67.45 -49.73 31.79
CA PHE A 128 -66.70 -48.57 31.32
C PHE A 128 -66.39 -47.60 32.45
N MET A 129 -65.13 -47.19 32.53
CA MET A 129 -64.65 -46.14 33.40
C MET A 129 -63.83 -45.12 32.61
N LEU A 130 -63.92 -43.87 33.04
CA LEU A 130 -63.23 -42.74 32.46
C LEU A 130 -62.77 -41.81 33.58
N ILE A 131 -61.56 -41.27 33.44
CA ILE A 131 -61.11 -40.12 34.21
C ILE A 131 -60.57 -39.07 33.26
N ALA A 132 -61.04 -37.84 33.36
CA ALA A 132 -60.70 -36.75 32.45
C ALA A 132 -60.47 -35.44 33.19
N ARG A 133 -59.81 -34.49 32.53
CA ARG A 133 -59.86 -33.08 32.98
C ARG A 133 -61.24 -32.52 32.69
N ALA A 134 -61.84 -31.88 33.69
CA ALA A 134 -63.06 -31.11 33.48
C ALA A 134 -62.75 -29.80 32.74
N ALA A 135 -63.80 -29.11 32.28
CA ALA A 135 -63.66 -27.77 31.69
C ALA A 135 -63.08 -26.74 32.69
N GLN A 136 -63.32 -26.94 33.99
CA GLN A 136 -62.74 -26.13 35.05
C GLN A 136 -61.32 -26.61 35.40
N LYS A 137 -60.36 -25.68 35.42
CA LYS A 137 -58.96 -25.98 35.75
C LYS A 137 -58.82 -26.48 37.19
N GLY A 138 -58.02 -27.53 37.39
CA GLY A 138 -57.80 -28.15 38.71
C GLY A 138 -58.92 -29.09 39.16
N VAL A 139 -59.88 -29.38 38.27
CA VAL A 139 -60.98 -30.32 38.51
C VAL A 139 -60.86 -31.52 37.58
N GLN A 140 -61.06 -32.71 38.14
CA GLN A 140 -61.07 -33.98 37.44
C GLN A 140 -62.49 -34.55 37.44
N GLU A 141 -62.90 -35.10 36.31
CA GLU A 141 -64.18 -35.77 36.13
C GLU A 141 -63.95 -37.28 36.09
N HIS A 142 -64.65 -38.01 36.96
CA HIS A 142 -64.69 -39.47 36.99
C HIS A 142 -66.04 -39.91 36.46
N VAL A 143 -66.05 -40.74 35.42
CA VAL A 143 -67.28 -41.27 34.82
C VAL A 143 -67.23 -42.79 34.88
N ARG A 144 -68.34 -43.39 35.31
CA ARG A 144 -68.56 -44.83 35.20
C ARG A 144 -69.91 -45.11 34.56
N LEU A 145 -69.98 -46.15 33.75
CA LEU A 145 -71.24 -46.66 33.21
C LEU A 145 -71.90 -47.55 34.26
N ILE A 146 -73.14 -47.25 34.62
CA ILE A 146 -73.93 -48.02 35.59
C ILE A 146 -75.27 -48.41 34.99
N GLU A 147 -75.79 -49.58 35.37
CA GLU A 147 -77.11 -50.05 34.96
C GLU A 147 -78.12 -49.89 36.10
N LYS A 148 -79.26 -49.28 35.81
CA LYS A 148 -80.40 -49.16 36.74
C LYS A 148 -81.68 -49.50 36.00
N ASN A 149 -82.42 -50.48 36.50
CA ASN A 149 -83.72 -50.90 35.94
C ASN A 149 -83.67 -51.22 34.43
N GLY A 150 -82.58 -51.82 33.94
CA GLY A 150 -82.40 -52.17 32.52
C GLY A 150 -82.00 -51.01 31.60
N HIS A 151 -81.73 -49.82 32.16
CA HIS A 151 -81.22 -48.66 31.43
C HIS A 151 -79.80 -48.30 31.92
N THR A 152 -78.94 -47.89 30.99
CA THR A 152 -77.56 -47.48 31.28
C THR A 152 -77.47 -45.97 31.52
N TYR A 153 -76.75 -45.57 32.57
CA TYR A 153 -76.48 -44.19 32.93
C TYR A 153 -74.99 -43.94 33.07
N PHE A 154 -74.53 -42.76 32.69
CA PHE A 154 -73.23 -42.26 33.09
C PHE A 154 -73.33 -41.61 34.46
N HIS A 155 -72.55 -42.12 35.41
CA HIS A 155 -72.40 -41.50 36.72
C HIS A 155 -71.12 -40.66 36.73
N HIS A 156 -71.30 -39.35 36.74
CA HIS A 156 -70.24 -38.34 36.77
C HIS A 156 -69.95 -37.92 38.22
N ALA A 157 -68.68 -37.92 38.61
CA ALA A 157 -68.23 -37.38 39.89
C ALA A 157 -67.04 -36.44 39.67
N PHE A 158 -67.14 -35.22 40.19
CA PHE A 158 -66.12 -34.18 40.04
C PHE A 158 -65.27 -34.08 41.30
N TRP A 159 -63.96 -34.03 41.15
CA TRP A 159 -62.98 -34.03 42.23
C TRP A 159 -61.99 -32.89 42.03
N ASP A 160 -61.59 -32.23 43.11
CA ASP A 160 -60.50 -31.25 43.06
C ASP A 160 -59.11 -31.91 43.15
N ASP A 161 -58.05 -31.11 42.96
CA ASP A 161 -56.66 -31.58 43.03
C ASP A 161 -56.24 -32.11 44.42
N SER A 162 -56.99 -31.77 45.48
CA SER A 162 -56.79 -32.28 46.85
C SER A 162 -57.40 -33.66 47.08
N GLY A 163 -58.21 -34.13 46.12
CA GLY A 163 -58.94 -35.40 46.21
C GLY A 163 -60.29 -35.27 46.93
N GLN A 164 -60.83 -34.05 47.06
CA GLN A 164 -62.15 -33.82 47.62
C GLN A 164 -63.22 -33.87 46.51
N LYS A 165 -64.31 -34.61 46.75
CA LYS A 165 -65.46 -34.66 45.83
C LYS A 165 -66.23 -33.34 45.88
N ILE A 166 -66.36 -32.68 44.74
CA ILE A 166 -67.06 -31.39 44.56
C ILE A 166 -68.55 -31.62 44.31
N SER A 167 -68.88 -32.50 43.37
CA SER A 167 -70.28 -32.80 42.97
C SER A 167 -70.38 -34.15 42.27
N GLU A 168 -71.60 -34.68 42.14
CA GLU A 168 -71.89 -35.85 41.32
C GLU A 168 -73.26 -35.71 40.65
N THR A 169 -73.38 -36.28 39.46
CA THR A 169 -74.58 -36.21 38.61
C THR A 169 -74.72 -37.48 37.79
N GLU A 170 -75.94 -37.82 37.39
CA GLU A 170 -76.21 -38.95 36.50
C GLU A 170 -76.89 -38.48 35.22
N GLU A 171 -76.44 -38.97 34.07
CA GLU A 171 -77.03 -38.71 32.76
C GLU A 171 -77.35 -40.03 32.05
N ASP A 172 -78.44 -40.08 31.28
CA ASP A 172 -78.75 -41.24 30.42
C ASP A 172 -77.61 -41.49 29.42
N ALA A 173 -77.06 -42.71 29.41
CA ALA A 173 -75.97 -43.07 28.53
C ALA A 173 -76.41 -43.34 27.08
N LYS A 174 -77.71 -43.27 26.77
CA LYS A 174 -78.29 -43.38 25.42
C LYS A 174 -77.82 -44.63 24.67
N GLY A 175 -77.69 -45.75 25.37
CA GLY A 175 -77.21 -47.02 24.82
C GLY A 175 -75.73 -47.04 24.44
N TYR A 176 -74.90 -46.21 25.08
CA TYR A 176 -73.46 -46.19 24.86
C TYR A 176 -72.82 -47.56 25.16
N ASP A 177 -72.10 -48.10 24.17
CA ASP A 177 -71.28 -49.31 24.32
C ASP A 177 -69.81 -48.98 23.97
N PRO A 178 -68.87 -49.10 24.94
CA PRO A 178 -67.45 -48.80 24.70
C PRO A 178 -66.83 -49.69 23.62
N ARG A 179 -67.34 -50.91 23.40
CA ARG A 179 -66.76 -51.90 22.47
C ARG A 179 -66.96 -51.52 21.01
N THR A 180 -67.96 -50.69 20.73
CA THR A 180 -68.25 -50.17 19.38
C THR A 180 -67.34 -49.00 18.98
N ARG A 181 -66.67 -48.39 19.97
CA ARG A 181 -65.84 -47.20 19.78
C ARG A 181 -64.49 -47.56 19.17
N ASP A 182 -63.95 -46.68 18.33
CA ASP A 182 -62.73 -46.96 17.56
C ASP A 182 -61.54 -47.31 18.44
N TRP A 183 -61.39 -46.69 19.61
CA TRP A 183 -60.28 -46.99 20.53
C TRP A 183 -60.33 -48.41 21.10
N TYR A 184 -61.52 -49.02 21.23
CA TYR A 184 -61.69 -50.39 21.68
C TYR A 184 -61.65 -51.33 20.49
N LYS A 185 -62.51 -51.11 19.49
CA LYS A 185 -62.67 -51.95 18.30
C LYS A 185 -61.37 -52.15 17.54
N ASN A 186 -60.56 -51.09 17.38
CA ASN A 186 -59.29 -51.18 16.63
C ASN A 186 -58.22 -51.97 17.38
N THR A 187 -58.36 -52.11 18.70
CA THR A 187 -57.34 -52.69 19.60
C THR A 187 -57.74 -54.06 20.11
N ALA A 188 -59.03 -54.38 20.15
CA ALA A 188 -59.56 -55.64 20.66
C ALA A 188 -58.98 -56.89 19.99
N ALA A 189 -58.41 -56.76 18.77
CA ALA A 189 -57.81 -57.85 18.00
C ALA A 189 -56.26 -57.90 18.06
N THR A 190 -55.58 -56.98 18.73
CA THR A 190 -54.11 -56.85 18.72
C THR A 190 -53.54 -56.60 20.12
N ASP A 191 -52.35 -57.14 20.40
CA ASP A 191 -51.60 -56.90 21.65
C ASP A 191 -50.62 -55.72 21.54
N LYS A 192 -50.66 -54.99 20.42
CA LYS A 192 -49.83 -53.80 20.20
C LYS A 192 -50.62 -52.54 20.52
N VAL A 193 -49.90 -51.51 20.99
CA VAL A 193 -50.45 -50.17 21.13
C VAL A 193 -51.01 -49.71 19.79
N THR A 194 -52.27 -49.28 19.79
CA THR A 194 -52.99 -48.82 18.60
C THR A 194 -53.47 -47.40 18.82
N TRP A 195 -53.57 -46.63 17.74
CA TRP A 195 -53.99 -45.23 17.78
C TRP A 195 -55.25 -45.02 16.95
N THR A 196 -56.15 -44.17 17.46
CA THR A 196 -57.31 -43.68 16.71
C THR A 196 -56.93 -42.52 15.79
N LYS A 197 -57.82 -42.17 14.86
CA LYS A 197 -57.73 -40.87 14.18
C LYS A 197 -58.10 -39.73 15.15
N PRO A 198 -57.67 -38.49 14.87
CA PRO A 198 -58.17 -37.31 15.58
C PRO A 198 -59.69 -37.29 15.67
N HIS A 199 -60.22 -37.04 16.85
CA HIS A 199 -61.65 -36.89 17.06
C HIS A 199 -61.93 -35.89 18.20
N LEU A 200 -63.16 -35.36 18.22
CA LEU A 200 -63.58 -34.42 19.24
C LEU A 200 -63.83 -35.16 20.57
N PHE A 201 -63.24 -34.65 21.65
CA PHE A 201 -63.58 -35.00 23.02
C PHE A 201 -64.66 -34.05 23.54
N PRO A 202 -65.91 -34.50 23.76
CA PRO A 202 -67.04 -33.61 24.02
C PRO A 202 -66.90 -32.74 25.27
N THR A 203 -66.42 -33.33 26.39
CA THR A 203 -66.36 -32.66 27.70
C THR A 203 -65.59 -31.33 27.66
N THR A 204 -64.45 -31.28 26.96
CA THR A 204 -63.60 -30.08 26.89
C THR A 204 -63.60 -29.42 25.51
N SER A 205 -64.36 -29.97 24.55
CA SER A 205 -64.38 -29.51 23.15
C SER A 205 -62.96 -29.41 22.56
N GLN A 206 -62.11 -30.38 22.86
CA GLN A 206 -60.75 -30.48 22.34
C GLN A 206 -60.64 -31.64 21.36
N PHE A 207 -59.77 -31.52 20.36
CA PHE A 207 -59.37 -32.67 19.55
C PHE A 207 -58.36 -33.49 20.30
N VAL A 208 -58.61 -34.79 20.30
CA VAL A 208 -57.74 -35.77 20.94
C VAL A 208 -57.40 -36.89 19.97
N MET A 209 -56.33 -37.58 20.30
CA MET A 209 -56.03 -38.88 19.73
C MET A 209 -55.94 -39.89 20.88
N THR A 210 -56.59 -41.04 20.72
CA THR A 210 -56.58 -42.09 21.73
C THR A 210 -55.52 -43.13 21.39
N SER A 211 -54.59 -43.34 22.31
CA SER A 211 -53.73 -44.53 22.35
C SER A 211 -54.44 -45.61 23.15
N SER A 212 -54.46 -46.87 22.70
CA SER A 212 -55.04 -47.97 23.47
C SER A 212 -54.22 -49.24 23.41
N LEU A 213 -54.34 -50.05 24.46
CA LEU A 213 -53.67 -51.34 24.63
C LEU A 213 -54.64 -52.37 25.21
N ARG A 214 -54.64 -53.57 24.63
CA ARG A 214 -55.37 -54.73 25.13
C ARG A 214 -54.50 -55.52 26.11
N PHE A 215 -55.11 -56.03 27.18
CA PHE A 215 -54.51 -56.99 28.10
C PHE A 215 -55.59 -57.94 28.65
N LYS A 216 -55.18 -59.03 29.29
CA LYS A 216 -56.09 -59.99 29.93
C LYS A 216 -55.86 -59.98 31.42
N THR A 217 -56.93 -59.94 32.21
CA THR A 217 -56.82 -60.05 33.67
C THR A 217 -56.60 -61.50 34.10
N ASP A 218 -56.13 -61.70 35.35
CA ASP A 218 -56.03 -63.04 35.96
C ASP A 218 -57.40 -63.78 35.99
N ALA A 219 -58.51 -63.04 35.97
CA ALA A 219 -59.87 -63.57 35.90
C ALA A 219 -60.29 -64.01 34.47
N GLY A 220 -59.45 -63.78 33.46
CA GLY A 220 -59.69 -64.18 32.06
C GLY A 220 -60.41 -63.15 31.19
N HIS A 221 -60.88 -62.04 31.75
CA HIS A 221 -61.54 -60.95 31.02
C HIS A 221 -60.56 -60.17 30.14
N THR A 222 -61.00 -59.83 28.92
CA THR A 222 -60.23 -58.98 28.01
C THR A 222 -60.52 -57.51 28.32
N MET A 223 -59.49 -56.77 28.72
CA MET A 223 -59.60 -55.34 29.00
C MET A 223 -58.84 -54.51 27.97
N VAL A 224 -59.34 -53.30 27.72
CA VAL A 224 -58.65 -52.29 26.92
C VAL A 224 -58.49 -51.04 27.77
N PHE A 225 -57.23 -50.68 28.05
CA PHE A 225 -56.88 -49.41 28.65
C PHE A 225 -56.52 -48.43 27.54
N ALA A 226 -56.99 -47.19 27.65
CA ALA A 226 -56.76 -46.18 26.65
C ALA A 226 -56.50 -44.80 27.24
N THR A 227 -55.70 -44.00 26.55
CA THR A 227 -55.29 -42.66 26.97
C THR A 227 -55.49 -41.69 25.83
N ASN A 228 -56.17 -40.57 26.11
CA ASN A 228 -56.28 -39.46 25.19
C ASN A 228 -55.14 -38.48 25.36
N ILE A 229 -54.54 -38.11 24.23
CA ILE A 229 -53.61 -36.99 24.13
C ILE A 229 -54.27 -35.80 23.44
N SER A 230 -54.05 -34.59 23.94
CA SER A 230 -54.63 -33.36 23.38
C SER A 230 -53.85 -32.87 22.15
N LEU A 231 -54.54 -32.74 21.01
CA LEU A 231 -53.96 -32.14 19.80
C LEU A 231 -53.99 -30.61 19.85
N ASN A 232 -54.87 -30.04 20.68
CA ASN A 232 -54.91 -28.61 20.96
C ASN A 232 -53.64 -28.16 21.71
N GLU A 233 -53.23 -28.90 22.73
CA GLU A 233 -51.98 -28.63 23.45
C GLU A 233 -50.75 -28.87 22.57
N LEU A 234 -50.76 -29.90 21.71
CA LEU A 234 -49.71 -30.09 20.68
C LEU A 234 -49.64 -28.90 19.71
N SER A 235 -50.78 -28.38 19.29
CA SER A 235 -50.85 -27.21 18.41
C SER A 235 -50.30 -25.95 19.07
N SER A 236 -50.64 -25.73 20.35
CA SER A 236 -50.07 -24.65 21.16
C SER A 236 -48.56 -24.77 21.31
N TYR A 237 -48.06 -26.00 21.46
CA TYR A 237 -46.62 -26.27 21.51
C TYR A 237 -45.94 -25.94 20.17
N LEU A 238 -46.50 -26.40 19.04
CA LEU A 238 -45.96 -26.10 17.71
C LEU A 238 -45.94 -24.59 17.40
N ASP A 239 -46.94 -23.83 17.85
CA ASP A 239 -47.00 -22.37 17.67
C ASP A 239 -45.92 -21.62 18.48
N GLN A 240 -45.43 -22.22 19.57
CA GLN A 240 -44.33 -21.65 20.37
C GLN A 240 -42.94 -21.87 19.72
N ILE A 241 -42.81 -22.84 18.82
CA ILE A 241 -41.53 -23.14 18.17
C ILE A 241 -41.21 -22.08 17.12
N LYS A 242 -40.13 -21.33 17.36
CA LYS A 242 -39.66 -20.30 16.43
C LYS A 242 -38.88 -20.91 15.28
N VAL A 243 -39.51 -20.98 14.11
CA VAL A 243 -38.88 -21.39 12.85
C VAL A 243 -38.37 -20.11 12.15
N GLY A 244 -37.11 -19.76 12.34
CA GLY A 244 -36.60 -18.45 11.88
C GLY A 244 -37.18 -17.31 12.72
N LYS A 245 -37.61 -16.20 12.09
CA LYS A 245 -38.21 -15.05 12.79
C LYS A 245 -39.74 -15.07 12.74
N THR A 246 -40.29 -15.53 11.62
CA THR A 246 -41.71 -15.45 11.27
C THR A 246 -42.27 -16.77 10.73
N GLY A 247 -41.40 -17.77 10.51
CA GLY A 247 -41.82 -19.09 10.06
C GLY A 247 -42.60 -19.86 11.13
N SER A 248 -43.24 -20.95 10.68
CA SER A 248 -44.09 -21.79 11.53
C SER A 248 -44.06 -23.25 11.07
N ALA A 249 -44.62 -24.12 11.91
CA ALA A 249 -44.73 -25.56 11.67
C ALA A 249 -46.19 -26.03 11.80
N MET A 250 -46.52 -27.10 11.08
CA MET A 250 -47.83 -27.74 11.05
C MET A 250 -47.66 -29.24 10.83
N ILE A 251 -48.56 -30.04 11.39
CA ILE A 251 -48.65 -31.47 11.14
C ILE A 251 -49.93 -31.73 10.35
N VAL A 252 -49.78 -32.45 9.24
CA VAL A 252 -50.89 -32.96 8.42
C VAL A 252 -50.76 -34.47 8.25
N ASP A 253 -51.84 -35.15 7.88
CA ASP A 253 -51.76 -36.55 7.46
C ASP A 253 -51.42 -36.70 5.96
N SER A 254 -51.30 -37.94 5.50
CA SER A 254 -50.98 -38.26 4.10
C SER A 254 -52.04 -37.81 3.11
N LYS A 255 -53.26 -37.52 3.56
CA LYS A 255 -54.38 -36.98 2.77
C LYS A 255 -54.52 -35.46 2.86
N GLY A 256 -53.68 -34.80 3.67
CA GLY A 256 -53.69 -33.36 3.88
C GLY A 256 -54.70 -32.91 4.93
N LEU A 257 -55.19 -33.82 5.77
CA LEU A 257 -55.98 -33.48 6.95
C LEU A 257 -55.09 -32.81 7.99
N PHE A 258 -55.56 -31.69 8.53
CA PHE A 258 -54.92 -30.90 9.55
C PHE A 258 -54.96 -31.63 10.90
N ILE A 259 -53.79 -31.93 11.46
CA ILE A 259 -53.66 -32.63 12.73
C ILE A 259 -53.37 -31.64 13.86
N ALA A 260 -52.34 -30.81 13.67
CA ALA A 260 -51.89 -29.85 14.66
C ALA A 260 -51.17 -28.66 14.01
N GLY A 261 -51.33 -27.48 14.59
CA GLY A 261 -50.69 -26.26 14.13
C GLY A 261 -51.43 -25.01 14.53
N LYS A 262 -50.92 -23.86 14.09
CA LYS A 262 -51.47 -22.56 14.43
C LYS A 262 -52.96 -22.44 14.06
N ASN A 263 -53.77 -21.92 14.98
CA ASN A 263 -55.21 -21.70 14.84
C ASN A 263 -56.08 -22.97 14.66
N LEU A 264 -55.66 -24.14 15.18
CA LEU A 264 -56.45 -25.38 15.14
C LEU A 264 -57.94 -25.17 15.53
N THR A 265 -58.20 -24.50 16.66
CA THR A 265 -59.58 -24.27 17.15
C THR A 265 -60.41 -23.44 16.18
N GLN A 266 -59.81 -22.48 15.48
CA GLN A 266 -60.52 -21.67 14.49
C GLN A 266 -60.85 -22.49 13.25
N GLN A 267 -59.92 -23.31 12.78
CA GLN A 267 -60.16 -24.25 11.67
C GLN A 267 -61.23 -25.27 12.01
N ALA A 268 -61.18 -25.83 13.21
CA ALA A 268 -62.20 -26.75 13.69
C ALA A 268 -63.60 -26.14 13.67
N LYS A 269 -63.74 -24.90 14.15
CA LYS A 269 -65.03 -24.17 14.10
C LYS A 269 -65.51 -23.99 12.66
N ALA A 270 -64.63 -23.62 11.73
CA ALA A 270 -64.97 -23.48 10.31
C ALA A 270 -65.39 -24.82 9.67
N ALA A 271 -64.82 -25.93 10.11
CA ALA A 271 -65.16 -27.28 9.69
C ALA A 271 -66.38 -27.88 10.42
N GLY A 272 -67.03 -27.15 11.33
CA GLY A 272 -68.15 -27.66 12.12
C GLY A 272 -67.74 -28.73 13.14
N TRP A 273 -66.51 -28.67 13.64
CA TRP A 273 -65.89 -29.63 14.57
C TRP A 273 -65.72 -31.05 14.03
N ASP A 274 -65.75 -31.20 12.71
CA ASP A 274 -65.57 -32.47 12.01
C ASP A 274 -64.10 -32.63 11.54
N PRO A 275 -63.30 -33.52 12.16
CA PRO A 275 -61.90 -33.73 11.78
C PRO A 275 -61.72 -34.12 10.31
N ASP A 276 -62.66 -34.86 9.72
CA ASP A 276 -62.56 -35.31 8.32
C ASP A 276 -62.75 -34.16 7.32
N LYS A 277 -63.29 -33.02 7.77
CA LYS A 277 -63.43 -31.79 6.97
C LYS A 277 -62.29 -30.79 7.17
N MET A 278 -61.39 -31.04 8.12
CA MET A 278 -60.26 -30.16 8.42
C MET A 278 -59.12 -30.39 7.42
N VAL A 279 -59.36 -30.16 6.14
CA VAL A 279 -58.32 -30.28 5.09
C VAL A 279 -57.50 -28.99 5.03
N LEU A 280 -56.20 -29.11 4.71
CA LEU A 280 -55.31 -27.98 4.48
C LEU A 280 -55.88 -27.03 3.41
N ASP A 281 -56.40 -25.88 3.86
CA ASP A 281 -56.93 -24.85 2.98
C ASP A 281 -55.80 -23.98 2.39
N ARG A 282 -55.75 -23.95 1.06
CA ARG A 282 -54.79 -23.17 0.28
C ARG A 282 -54.97 -21.66 0.45
N ASN A 283 -56.18 -21.18 0.77
CA ASN A 283 -56.42 -19.75 0.99
C ASN A 283 -55.91 -19.32 2.37
N ALA A 284 -56.16 -20.14 3.40
CA ALA A 284 -55.70 -19.85 4.75
C ALA A 284 -54.19 -20.10 4.95
N TYR A 285 -53.62 -21.12 4.29
CA TYR A 285 -52.22 -21.52 4.45
C TYR A 285 -51.53 -21.79 3.09
N PRO A 286 -51.36 -20.76 2.24
CA PRO A 286 -50.89 -20.94 0.87
C PRO A 286 -49.49 -21.54 0.77
N VAL A 287 -48.56 -21.12 1.63
CA VAL A 287 -47.18 -21.62 1.63
C VAL A 287 -47.11 -23.08 2.09
N PHE A 288 -47.90 -23.47 3.09
CA PHE A 288 -47.98 -24.86 3.52
C PHE A 288 -48.65 -25.75 2.48
N ALA A 289 -49.68 -25.26 1.80
CA ALA A 289 -50.32 -25.99 0.69
C ALA A 289 -49.34 -26.25 -0.45
N LEU A 290 -48.52 -25.25 -0.83
CA LEU A 290 -47.46 -25.44 -1.83
C LEU A 290 -46.38 -26.43 -1.34
N GLY A 291 -45.96 -26.34 -0.08
CA GLY A 291 -45.03 -27.30 0.52
C GLY A 291 -45.57 -28.73 0.52
N TYR A 292 -46.87 -28.89 0.82
CA TYR A 292 -47.56 -30.18 0.78
C TYR A 292 -47.69 -30.73 -0.65
N ASP A 293 -48.04 -29.89 -1.63
CA ASP A 293 -48.07 -30.28 -3.05
C ASP A 293 -46.70 -30.76 -3.53
N HIS A 294 -45.62 -30.07 -3.14
CA HIS A 294 -44.26 -30.50 -3.43
C HIS A 294 -43.90 -31.84 -2.79
N TYR A 295 -44.32 -32.05 -1.54
CA TYR A 295 -44.14 -33.33 -0.84
C TYR A 295 -44.84 -34.46 -1.59
N ARG A 296 -46.08 -34.27 -2.05
CA ARG A 296 -46.84 -35.29 -2.79
C ARG A 296 -46.16 -35.73 -4.08
N VAL A 297 -45.44 -34.83 -4.74
CA VAL A 297 -44.77 -35.11 -6.02
C VAL A 297 -43.34 -35.63 -5.83
N ARG A 298 -42.57 -35.05 -4.89
CA ARG A 298 -41.12 -35.28 -4.77
C ARG A 298 -40.69 -35.93 -3.45
N GLY A 299 -41.62 -36.26 -2.57
CA GLY A 299 -41.35 -36.83 -1.25
C GLY A 299 -40.78 -35.83 -0.25
N VAL A 300 -40.25 -36.37 0.86
CA VAL A 300 -39.70 -35.60 1.99
C VAL A 300 -38.46 -34.78 1.62
N GLY A 301 -38.22 -33.72 2.37
CA GLY A 301 -37.02 -32.88 2.29
C GLY A 301 -37.32 -31.39 2.06
N PRO A 302 -36.25 -30.57 2.02
CA PRO A 302 -36.38 -29.13 1.80
C PRO A 302 -36.69 -28.78 0.34
N ARG A 303 -37.51 -27.74 0.17
CA ARG A 303 -37.97 -27.21 -1.11
C ARG A 303 -38.05 -25.69 -1.05
N HIS A 304 -37.63 -25.06 -2.13
CA HIS A 304 -37.78 -23.63 -2.34
C HIS A 304 -39.10 -23.35 -3.06
N VAL A 305 -39.87 -22.40 -2.56
CA VAL A 305 -41.21 -22.05 -3.05
C VAL A 305 -41.37 -20.55 -3.01
N THR A 306 -41.83 -19.94 -4.09
CA THR A 306 -42.15 -18.51 -4.14
C THR A 306 -43.66 -18.31 -4.02
N TRP A 307 -44.09 -17.43 -3.12
CA TRP A 307 -45.48 -17.02 -2.97
C TRP A 307 -45.57 -15.52 -2.68
N ASP A 308 -46.47 -14.83 -3.39
CA ASP A 308 -46.68 -13.38 -3.30
C ASP A 308 -45.38 -12.55 -3.41
N GLY A 309 -44.50 -12.93 -4.35
CA GLY A 309 -43.20 -12.27 -4.56
C GLY A 309 -42.16 -12.51 -3.46
N THR A 310 -42.47 -13.33 -2.46
CA THR A 310 -41.56 -13.69 -1.36
C THR A 310 -41.10 -15.13 -1.50
N ASP A 311 -39.80 -15.36 -1.34
CA ASP A 311 -39.20 -16.68 -1.38
C ASP A 311 -39.26 -17.36 0.00
N TYR A 312 -39.80 -18.57 0.02
CA TYR A 312 -39.95 -19.41 1.20
C TYR A 312 -39.16 -20.70 1.06
N ILE A 313 -38.63 -21.16 2.19
CA ILE A 313 -38.11 -22.51 2.32
C ILE A 313 -39.14 -23.32 3.09
N THR A 314 -39.60 -24.38 2.43
CA THR A 314 -40.53 -25.35 3.00
C THR A 314 -39.82 -26.66 3.22
N ILE A 315 -40.13 -27.36 4.31
CA ILE A 315 -39.58 -28.68 4.60
C ILE A 315 -40.74 -29.61 4.95
N ALA A 316 -40.76 -30.78 4.31
CA ALA A 316 -41.66 -31.86 4.65
C ALA A 316 -40.88 -33.03 5.25
N ALA A 317 -41.28 -33.50 6.42
CA ALA A 317 -40.64 -34.62 7.11
C ALA A 317 -41.69 -35.63 7.62
N ALA A 318 -41.40 -36.92 7.49
CA ALA A 318 -42.24 -37.96 8.07
C ALA A 318 -41.98 -38.07 9.58
N LEU A 319 -43.03 -38.24 10.39
CA LEU A 319 -42.92 -38.43 11.84
C LEU A 319 -42.77 -39.93 12.18
N PRO A 320 -41.87 -40.32 13.10
CA PRO A 320 -41.68 -41.72 13.48
C PRO A 320 -42.81 -42.30 14.35
N HIS A 321 -43.05 -43.60 14.15
CA HIS A 321 -43.46 -44.61 15.14
C HIS A 321 -44.84 -44.60 15.83
N TYR A 322 -45.73 -43.62 15.67
CA TYR A 322 -47.07 -43.70 16.32
C TYR A 322 -48.22 -43.12 15.50
N SER A 323 -47.91 -42.70 14.28
CA SER A 323 -48.84 -42.02 13.40
C SER A 323 -48.49 -42.28 11.93
N ASP A 324 -48.61 -43.55 11.51
CA ASP A 324 -48.42 -43.94 10.12
C ASP A 324 -49.23 -42.98 9.22
N SER A 325 -48.53 -42.10 8.50
CA SER A 325 -49.02 -41.02 7.61
C SER A 325 -48.83 -39.57 8.07
N TRP A 326 -48.39 -39.26 9.30
CA TRP A 326 -48.19 -37.86 9.67
C TRP A 326 -46.94 -37.25 9.05
N ILE A 327 -47.11 -36.04 8.54
CA ILE A 327 -46.09 -35.26 7.86
C ILE A 327 -45.99 -33.93 8.59
N LEU A 328 -44.80 -33.65 9.11
CA LEU A 328 -44.42 -32.33 9.58
C LEU A 328 -44.13 -31.46 8.36
N LEU A 329 -44.87 -30.37 8.22
CA LEU A 329 -44.60 -29.29 7.30
C LEU A 329 -44.05 -28.10 8.07
N MET A 330 -42.94 -27.54 7.60
CA MET A 330 -42.39 -26.28 8.10
C MET A 330 -42.27 -25.31 6.95
N ALA A 331 -42.51 -24.02 7.23
CA ALA A 331 -42.36 -22.96 6.25
C ALA A 331 -41.78 -21.71 6.91
N ALA A 332 -40.74 -21.14 6.31
CA ALA A 332 -40.16 -19.88 6.73
C ALA A 332 -39.68 -19.06 5.52
N PRO A 333 -39.82 -17.72 5.54
CA PRO A 333 -39.24 -16.86 4.52
C PRO A 333 -37.71 -17.01 4.48
N GLU A 334 -37.12 -17.06 3.28
CA GLU A 334 -35.66 -17.09 3.12
C GLU A 334 -35.00 -15.81 3.70
N SER A 335 -35.73 -14.69 3.67
CA SER A 335 -35.30 -13.42 4.25
C SER A 335 -35.08 -13.45 5.76
N ASP A 336 -35.74 -14.36 6.50
CA ASP A 336 -35.57 -14.49 7.95
C ASP A 336 -34.14 -14.88 8.31
N PHE A 337 -33.51 -15.64 7.42
CA PHE A 337 -32.13 -16.09 7.52
C PHE A 337 -31.18 -15.14 6.79
N GLY A 338 -31.63 -14.45 5.74
CA GLY A 338 -30.78 -13.52 4.97
C GLY A 338 -30.31 -12.25 5.69
N SER A 339 -30.82 -11.91 6.88
CA SER A 339 -30.46 -10.65 7.55
C SER A 339 -28.97 -10.55 7.93
N PHE A 340 -28.30 -11.66 8.26
CA PHE A 340 -26.86 -11.64 8.54
C PHE A 340 -26.04 -11.37 7.27
N ALA A 341 -26.50 -11.92 6.13
CA ALA A 341 -25.87 -11.76 4.82
C ALA A 341 -25.93 -10.33 4.33
N ARG A 342 -27.08 -9.68 4.52
CA ARG A 342 -27.31 -8.31 4.07
C ARG A 342 -26.39 -7.34 4.79
N GLN A 343 -26.18 -7.53 6.09
CA GLN A 343 -25.28 -6.70 6.87
C GLN A 343 -23.81 -6.89 6.43
N SER A 344 -23.37 -8.13 6.23
CA SER A 344 -22.02 -8.43 5.71
C SER A 344 -21.81 -7.91 4.28
N SER A 345 -22.82 -8.02 3.42
CA SER A 345 -22.79 -7.51 2.05
C SER A 345 -22.74 -5.99 2.00
N HIS A 346 -23.49 -5.27 2.86
CA HIS A 346 -23.44 -3.81 2.92
C HIS A 346 -22.07 -3.30 3.36
N GLN A 347 -21.46 -3.92 4.38
CA GLN A 347 -20.10 -3.57 4.83
C GLN A 347 -19.06 -3.83 3.73
N SER A 348 -19.15 -4.99 3.06
CA SER A 348 -18.26 -5.32 1.95
C SER A 348 -18.39 -4.31 0.81
N LEU A 349 -19.62 -3.88 0.47
CA LEU A 349 -19.86 -2.88 -0.57
C LEU A 349 -19.29 -1.50 -0.20
N GLN A 350 -19.40 -1.12 1.08
CA GLN A 350 -18.81 0.12 1.60
C GLN A 350 -17.28 0.11 1.51
N PHE A 351 -16.62 -0.98 1.93
CA PHE A 351 -15.17 -1.10 1.77
C PHE A 351 -14.74 -1.06 0.31
N LEU A 352 -15.49 -1.72 -0.57
CA LEU A 352 -15.26 -1.69 -2.02
C LEU A 352 -15.32 -0.26 -2.57
N ALA A 353 -16.34 0.51 -2.18
CA ALA A 353 -16.50 1.90 -2.57
C ALA A 353 -15.35 2.77 -2.04
N ILE A 354 -14.97 2.61 -0.76
CA ILE A 354 -13.85 3.34 -0.14
C ILE A 354 -12.54 3.07 -0.86
N ILE A 355 -12.20 1.79 -1.11
CA ILE A 355 -10.96 1.41 -1.80
C ILE A 355 -10.96 1.95 -3.24
N THR A 356 -12.11 1.96 -3.92
CA THR A 356 -12.24 2.51 -5.28
C THR A 356 -11.98 4.02 -5.30
N VAL A 357 -12.59 4.77 -4.36
CA VAL A 357 -12.36 6.21 -4.21
C VAL A 357 -10.89 6.49 -3.89
N PHE A 358 -10.30 5.75 -2.96
CA PHE A 358 -8.89 5.91 -2.59
C PHE A 358 -7.95 5.62 -3.76
N SER A 359 -8.24 4.58 -4.56
CA SER A 359 -7.47 4.23 -5.76
C SER A 359 -7.54 5.33 -6.83
N LEU A 360 -8.72 5.93 -7.05
CA LEU A 360 -8.90 7.06 -7.97
C LEU A 360 -8.14 8.31 -7.51
N VAL A 361 -8.19 8.62 -6.20
CA VAL A 361 -7.45 9.75 -5.62
C VAL A 361 -5.94 9.54 -5.78
N LEU A 362 -5.44 8.35 -5.45
CA LEU A 362 -4.02 8.02 -5.58
C LEU A 362 -3.55 8.09 -7.04
N ALA A 363 -4.35 7.57 -7.99
CA ALA A 363 -4.07 7.68 -9.42
C ALA A 363 -4.02 9.14 -9.88
N GLY A 364 -4.97 9.97 -9.42
CA GLY A 364 -4.98 11.40 -9.72
C GLY A 364 -3.75 12.14 -9.17
N LEU A 365 -3.33 11.82 -7.94
CA LEU A 365 -2.12 12.38 -7.33
C LEU A 365 -0.85 11.97 -8.09
N LEU A 366 -0.73 10.70 -8.51
CA LEU A 366 0.40 10.22 -9.30
C LEU A 366 0.47 10.93 -10.66
N VAL A 367 -0.65 11.06 -11.38
CA VAL A 367 -0.70 11.79 -12.66
C VAL A 367 -0.29 13.26 -12.47
N ARG A 368 -0.77 13.90 -11.40
CA ARG A 368 -0.38 15.28 -11.05
C ARG A 368 1.12 15.39 -10.74
N GLN A 369 1.67 14.44 -9.98
CA GLN A 369 3.10 14.41 -9.64
C GLN A 369 3.96 14.24 -10.90
N VAL A 370 3.63 13.28 -11.76
CA VAL A 370 4.33 13.04 -13.03
C VAL A 370 4.34 14.32 -13.89
N ARG A 371 3.18 14.95 -14.10
CA ARG A 371 3.09 16.20 -14.88
C ARG A 371 3.94 17.33 -14.29
N ARG A 372 3.99 17.45 -12.96
CA ARG A 372 4.82 18.45 -12.28
C ARG A 372 6.31 18.19 -12.52
N THR A 373 6.75 16.93 -12.43
CA THR A 373 8.15 16.54 -12.66
C THR A 373 8.57 16.75 -14.10
N GLU A 374 7.70 16.45 -15.08
CA GLU A 374 7.96 16.71 -16.51
C GLU A 374 8.12 18.20 -16.80
N TYR A 375 7.32 19.06 -16.15
CA TYR A 375 7.46 20.51 -16.32
C TYR A 375 8.81 21.01 -15.80
N SER A 376 9.20 20.60 -14.59
CA SER A 376 10.47 21.00 -13.98
C SER A 376 11.69 20.51 -14.77
N THR A 377 11.67 19.27 -15.27
CA THR A 377 12.77 18.72 -16.07
C THR A 377 12.96 19.43 -17.41
N ARG A 378 11.87 19.86 -18.08
CA ARG A 378 11.95 20.66 -19.31
C ARG A 378 12.58 22.03 -19.06
N LEU A 379 12.24 22.68 -17.94
CA LEU A 379 12.80 23.99 -17.59
C LEU A 379 14.31 23.90 -17.33
N LEU A 380 14.73 22.88 -16.55
CA LEU A 380 16.14 22.62 -16.27
C LEU A 380 16.94 22.27 -17.54
N GLY A 381 16.32 21.56 -18.49
CA GLY A 381 16.96 21.26 -19.78
C GLY A 381 17.33 22.52 -20.56
N LYS A 382 16.42 23.50 -20.64
CA LYS A 382 16.68 24.79 -21.32
C LYS A 382 17.80 25.58 -20.64
N GLN A 383 17.82 25.63 -19.31
CA GLN A 383 18.88 26.32 -18.56
C GLN A 383 20.25 25.66 -18.77
N LYS A 384 20.30 24.33 -18.82
CA LYS A 384 21.54 23.59 -19.06
C LYS A 384 22.14 23.88 -20.44
N GLU A 385 21.31 23.88 -21.49
CA GLU A 385 21.76 24.21 -22.86
C GLU A 385 22.30 25.64 -22.95
N GLN A 386 21.66 26.60 -22.25
CA GLN A 386 22.10 27.99 -22.20
C GLN A 386 23.48 28.13 -21.53
N ILE A 387 23.66 27.58 -20.33
CA ILE A 387 24.93 27.63 -19.59
C ILE A 387 26.05 26.94 -20.39
N GLN A 388 25.74 25.84 -21.10
CA GLN A 388 26.72 25.17 -21.94
C GLN A 388 27.20 26.04 -23.12
N ARG A 389 26.32 26.83 -23.75
CA ARG A 389 26.72 27.75 -24.83
C ARG A 389 27.64 28.86 -24.32
N GLU A 390 27.26 29.50 -23.22
CA GLU A 390 28.06 30.57 -22.59
C GLU A 390 29.44 30.05 -22.15
N SER A 391 29.48 28.91 -21.46
CA SER A 391 30.74 28.29 -21.02
C SER A 391 31.63 27.85 -22.20
N SER A 392 31.05 27.37 -23.30
CA SER A 392 31.83 26.96 -24.48
C SER A 392 32.48 28.15 -25.17
N ALA A 393 31.78 29.29 -25.25
CA ALA A 393 32.32 30.51 -25.84
C ALA A 393 33.51 31.07 -25.03
N VAL A 394 33.40 31.09 -23.70
CA VAL A 394 34.52 31.50 -22.81
C VAL A 394 35.72 30.56 -22.98
N GLN A 395 35.49 29.24 -23.07
CA GLN A 395 36.58 28.28 -23.33
C GLN A 395 37.25 28.51 -24.70
N GLN A 396 36.49 28.83 -25.74
CA GLN A 396 37.05 29.13 -27.06
C GLN A 396 37.92 30.38 -27.06
N VAL A 397 37.54 31.44 -26.33
CA VAL A 397 38.40 32.62 -26.14
C VAL A 397 39.64 32.26 -25.32
N ALA A 398 39.49 31.53 -24.21
CA ALA A 398 40.60 31.22 -23.30
C ALA A 398 41.71 30.34 -23.94
N VAL A 399 41.37 29.52 -24.93
CA VAL A 399 42.31 28.62 -25.63
C VAL A 399 42.89 29.28 -26.90
N ALA A 400 42.47 30.50 -27.24
CA ALA A 400 42.96 31.21 -28.42
C ALA A 400 44.47 31.45 -28.35
N PRO A 401 45.26 31.01 -29.35
CA PRO A 401 46.70 31.24 -29.37
C PRO A 401 47.01 32.73 -29.37
N ARG A 402 48.00 33.16 -28.56
CA ARG A 402 48.48 34.55 -28.53
C ARG A 402 47.41 35.61 -28.19
N LEU A 403 46.35 35.23 -27.47
CA LEU A 403 45.28 36.14 -27.04
C LEU A 403 45.79 37.41 -26.34
N PHE A 404 46.80 37.25 -25.48
CA PHE A 404 47.43 38.35 -24.72
C PHE A 404 48.66 38.95 -25.41
N ASP A 405 49.05 38.47 -26.59
CA ASP A 405 50.12 39.06 -27.39
C ASP A 405 49.56 40.28 -28.11
N PRO A 406 49.98 41.50 -27.76
CA PRO A 406 49.39 42.70 -28.30
C PRO A 406 49.88 43.01 -29.73
N THR A 407 50.75 42.16 -30.31
CA THR A 407 51.20 42.26 -31.71
C THR A 407 50.31 41.49 -32.69
N VAL A 408 49.33 40.72 -32.21
CA VAL A 408 48.44 39.87 -33.03
C VAL A 408 46.98 40.21 -32.76
N GLU A 409 46.17 40.47 -33.79
CA GLU A 409 44.75 40.84 -33.65
C GLU A 409 43.93 39.82 -32.83
N PRO A 410 43.02 40.25 -31.93
CA PRO A 410 42.26 39.36 -31.04
C PRO A 410 41.00 38.77 -31.71
N LEU A 411 41.18 38.11 -32.85
CA LEU A 411 40.09 37.64 -33.74
C LEU A 411 39.03 36.79 -33.01
N SER A 412 39.47 35.84 -32.16
CA SER A 412 38.56 34.96 -31.43
C SER A 412 37.66 35.69 -30.43
N LEU A 413 38.08 36.86 -29.92
CA LEU A 413 37.33 37.61 -28.92
C LEU A 413 36.08 38.24 -29.56
N THR A 414 36.25 38.92 -30.68
CA THR A 414 35.17 39.60 -31.41
C THR A 414 34.21 38.59 -32.07
N GLU A 415 34.73 37.45 -32.56
CA GLU A 415 33.92 36.32 -33.04
C GLU A 415 32.97 35.80 -31.95
N GLN A 416 33.51 35.46 -30.76
CA GLN A 416 32.69 34.92 -29.66
C GLN A 416 31.72 35.95 -29.09
N LEU A 417 32.10 37.23 -29.06
CA LEU A 417 31.20 38.32 -28.69
C LEU A 417 29.97 38.37 -29.60
N THR A 418 30.12 38.30 -30.93
CA THR A 418 28.95 38.27 -31.84
C THR A 418 28.14 36.99 -31.71
N LEU A 419 28.79 35.83 -31.54
CA LEU A 419 28.11 34.53 -31.43
C LEU A 419 27.23 34.42 -30.18
N VAL A 420 27.71 34.91 -29.04
CA VAL A 420 26.98 34.81 -27.76
C VAL A 420 25.93 35.91 -27.61
N THR A 421 26.24 37.13 -28.07
CA THR A 421 25.33 38.28 -27.93
C THR A 421 24.35 38.44 -29.10
N GLY A 422 24.55 37.69 -30.18
CA GLY A 422 23.79 37.82 -31.43
C GLY A 422 24.00 39.17 -32.13
N ALA A 423 25.05 39.91 -31.78
CA ALA A 423 25.36 41.20 -32.39
C ALA A 423 25.73 41.04 -33.86
N ARG A 424 25.28 41.98 -34.69
CA ARG A 424 25.64 42.03 -36.11
C ARG A 424 27.14 42.24 -36.30
N ARG A 425 27.74 43.12 -35.49
CA ARG A 425 29.18 43.40 -35.47
C ARG A 425 29.66 43.61 -34.05
N ALA A 426 30.82 43.05 -33.71
CA ALA A 426 31.52 43.34 -32.45
C ALA A 426 32.87 44.00 -32.76
N THR A 427 33.18 45.09 -32.07
CA THR A 427 34.42 45.85 -32.27
C THR A 427 35.12 46.09 -30.95
N LEU A 428 36.45 46.02 -30.96
CA LEU A 428 37.31 46.31 -29.83
C LEU A 428 38.11 47.57 -30.11
N TRP A 429 37.97 48.56 -29.23
CA TRP A 429 38.61 49.88 -29.33
C TRP A 429 39.53 50.11 -28.15
N ARG A 430 40.70 50.70 -28.41
CA ARG A 430 41.70 51.05 -27.39
C ARG A 430 42.05 52.54 -27.48
N PHE A 431 42.20 53.22 -26.34
CA PHE A 431 42.70 54.60 -26.33
C PHE A 431 44.21 54.67 -26.64
N LEU A 432 44.64 55.72 -27.35
CA LEU A 432 46.06 56.07 -27.48
C LEU A 432 46.60 56.71 -26.19
N HIS A 433 47.92 56.69 -26.01
CA HIS A 433 48.59 57.10 -24.76
C HIS A 433 48.31 58.56 -24.34
N ASP A 434 47.98 59.43 -25.29
CA ASP A 434 47.63 60.84 -25.06
C ASP A 434 46.11 61.06 -24.85
N GLY A 435 45.30 60.00 -24.97
CA GLY A 435 43.84 60.05 -24.92
C GLY A 435 43.21 60.84 -26.08
N ALA A 436 44.00 61.27 -27.08
CA ALA A 436 43.56 62.15 -28.15
C ALA A 436 42.78 61.41 -29.24
N ALA A 437 42.96 60.09 -29.34
CA ALA A 437 42.22 59.22 -30.27
C ALA A 437 42.05 57.80 -29.68
N MET A 438 41.18 57.02 -30.34
CA MET A 438 41.04 55.58 -30.10
C MET A 438 41.26 54.82 -31.40
N VAL A 439 41.86 53.64 -31.30
CA VAL A 439 42.17 52.75 -32.43
C VAL A 439 41.33 51.49 -32.32
N CYS A 440 40.74 51.07 -33.44
CA CYS A 440 40.06 49.79 -33.54
C CYS A 440 41.10 48.67 -33.67
N GLU A 441 41.22 47.86 -32.64
CA GLU A 441 42.12 46.70 -32.61
C GLU A 441 41.58 45.55 -33.49
N ASP A 442 40.27 45.36 -33.48
CA ASP A 442 39.57 44.41 -34.35
C ASP A 442 38.06 44.72 -34.40
N ALA A 443 37.44 44.42 -35.53
CA ALA A 443 36.03 44.58 -35.82
C ALA A 443 35.54 43.42 -36.69
N TYR A 444 34.71 42.57 -36.10
CA TYR A 444 34.18 41.36 -36.74
C TYR A 444 32.69 41.51 -37.09
N ASP A 445 32.37 41.46 -38.38
CA ASP A 445 30.99 41.38 -38.88
C ASP A 445 30.55 39.91 -39.02
N GLN A 446 29.52 39.54 -38.26
CA GLN A 446 29.03 38.15 -38.20
C GLN A 446 28.40 37.66 -39.50
N THR A 447 27.72 38.51 -40.27
CA THR A 447 27.04 38.03 -41.50
C THR A 447 27.90 38.16 -42.75
N GLN A 448 28.92 39.01 -42.74
CA GLN A 448 29.96 38.99 -43.78
C GLN A 448 31.08 37.99 -43.44
N ASN A 449 31.22 37.58 -42.18
CA ASN A 449 32.28 36.69 -41.68
C ASN A 449 33.68 37.24 -42.01
N THR A 450 33.87 38.52 -41.72
CA THR A 450 35.09 39.28 -42.05
C THR A 450 35.57 40.11 -40.86
N HIS A 451 36.88 40.12 -40.67
CA HIS A 451 37.57 41.02 -39.74
C HIS A 451 38.05 42.29 -40.44
N SER A 452 38.09 43.37 -39.69
CA SER A 452 38.58 44.68 -40.12
C SER A 452 39.19 45.40 -38.92
N GLY A 453 40.23 46.20 -39.10
CA GLY A 453 40.95 46.81 -37.97
C GLY A 453 41.86 47.94 -38.41
N GLY A 454 42.45 48.65 -37.45
CA GLY A 454 43.41 49.74 -37.70
C GLY A 454 42.78 51.11 -37.99
N PHE A 455 41.46 51.25 -37.86
CA PHE A 455 40.79 52.55 -37.98
C PHE A 455 41.04 53.39 -36.73
N GLU A 456 41.48 54.63 -36.91
CA GLU A 456 41.66 55.59 -35.82
C GLU A 456 40.54 56.63 -35.81
N MET A 457 40.07 56.98 -34.63
CA MET A 457 39.04 57.99 -34.41
C MET A 457 39.55 59.07 -33.47
N ALA A 458 39.60 60.31 -33.94
CA ALA A 458 40.07 61.45 -33.15
C ALA A 458 38.98 61.97 -32.19
N ARG A 459 39.38 62.34 -30.97
CA ARG A 459 38.49 62.92 -29.95
C ARG A 459 37.83 64.22 -30.43
N THR A 460 38.51 65.00 -31.27
CA THR A 460 37.99 66.25 -31.86
C THR A 460 36.72 66.03 -32.67
N GLU A 461 36.53 64.83 -33.22
CA GLU A 461 35.37 64.47 -34.04
C GLU A 461 34.25 63.83 -33.22
N LEU A 462 34.58 63.16 -32.10
CA LEU A 462 33.68 62.30 -31.33
C LEU A 462 33.62 62.64 -29.82
N GLY A 463 33.87 63.90 -29.44
CA GLY A 463 33.97 64.33 -28.04
C GLY A 463 32.89 63.77 -27.08
N PRO A 464 31.58 63.93 -27.37
CA PRO A 464 30.52 63.39 -26.52
C PRO A 464 30.54 61.85 -26.36
N PHE A 465 31.04 61.13 -27.38
CA PHE A 465 31.16 59.67 -27.34
C PHE A 465 32.32 59.23 -26.44
N PHE A 466 33.47 59.92 -26.55
CA PHE A 466 34.64 59.67 -25.68
C PHE A 466 34.29 59.92 -24.21
N SER A 467 33.62 61.04 -23.90
CA SER A 467 33.21 61.33 -22.51
C SER A 467 32.25 60.26 -21.96
N ALA A 468 31.32 59.75 -22.78
CA ALA A 468 30.41 58.69 -22.36
C ALA A 468 31.11 57.35 -22.07
N ILE A 469 32.21 57.05 -22.76
CA ILE A 469 33.05 55.87 -22.50
C ILE A 469 33.87 56.07 -21.22
N GLU A 470 34.46 57.26 -21.04
CA GLU A 470 35.30 57.62 -19.89
C GLU A 470 34.52 57.71 -18.57
N GLU A 471 33.21 57.94 -18.61
CA GLU A 471 32.32 57.79 -17.43
C GLU A 471 32.38 56.38 -16.82
N GLY A 472 32.86 55.39 -17.58
CA GLY A 472 33.16 54.05 -17.08
C GLY A 472 31.93 53.17 -16.84
N ASN A 473 30.75 53.59 -17.26
CA ASN A 473 29.53 52.78 -17.17
C ASN A 473 29.16 52.23 -18.55
N ALA A 474 28.84 50.95 -18.63
CA ALA A 474 28.29 50.37 -19.85
C ALA A 474 26.93 51.00 -20.17
N PHE A 475 26.71 51.33 -21.44
CA PHE A 475 25.44 51.92 -21.90
C PHE A 475 25.01 51.30 -23.22
N SER A 476 23.70 51.27 -23.46
CA SER A 476 23.11 50.80 -24.72
C SER A 476 22.11 51.80 -25.24
N VAL A 477 22.05 51.95 -26.56
CA VAL A 477 21.18 52.86 -27.27
C VAL A 477 20.42 52.08 -28.34
N GLU A 478 19.09 52.16 -28.34
CA GLU A 478 18.25 51.46 -29.33
C GLU A 478 18.38 52.04 -30.75
N ASN A 479 18.74 53.32 -30.86
CA ASN A 479 18.98 53.99 -32.13
C ASN A 479 20.13 55.00 -32.02
N ALA A 480 21.29 54.62 -32.52
CA ALA A 480 22.52 55.41 -32.44
C ALA A 480 22.47 56.68 -33.30
N ALA A 481 21.60 56.77 -34.31
CA ALA A 481 21.51 57.93 -35.20
C ALA A 481 20.84 59.16 -34.54
N ILE A 482 20.16 58.98 -33.41
CA ILE A 482 19.42 60.03 -32.69
C ILE A 482 20.00 60.38 -31.31
N ASP A 483 20.83 59.51 -30.73
CA ASP A 483 21.46 59.78 -29.44
C ASP A 483 22.66 60.73 -29.62
N PRO A 484 22.70 61.88 -28.93
CA PRO A 484 23.73 62.89 -29.13
C PRO A 484 25.16 62.39 -28.82
N ARG A 485 25.30 61.32 -28.02
CA ARG A 485 26.60 60.70 -27.70
C ARG A 485 27.09 59.82 -28.85
N THR A 486 26.20 59.12 -29.56
CA THR A 486 26.57 58.09 -30.54
C THR A 486 26.29 58.47 -32.00
N THR A 487 25.55 59.56 -32.26
CA THR A 487 25.16 60.01 -33.62
C THR A 487 26.33 60.17 -34.58
N ARG A 488 27.47 60.69 -34.10
CA ARG A 488 28.65 60.85 -34.95
C ARG A 488 29.36 59.53 -35.21
N PHE A 489 29.36 58.61 -34.24
CA PHE A 489 29.90 57.27 -34.40
C PHE A 489 29.07 56.47 -35.41
N GLU A 490 27.73 56.53 -35.32
CA GLU A 490 26.82 55.89 -36.28
C GLU A 490 27.14 56.29 -37.73
N ARG A 491 27.33 57.59 -37.98
CA ARG A 491 27.62 58.12 -39.32
C ARG A 491 28.95 57.63 -39.89
N LEU A 492 29.94 57.37 -39.04
CA LEU A 492 31.29 57.00 -39.45
C LEU A 492 31.46 55.50 -39.63
N THR A 493 30.76 54.67 -38.86
CA THR A 493 30.99 53.21 -38.86
C THR A 493 29.74 52.36 -39.06
N MET A 494 28.60 52.73 -38.49
CA MET A 494 27.40 51.87 -38.46
C MET A 494 26.55 52.00 -39.73
N ARG A 495 26.50 53.21 -40.31
CA ARG A 495 25.57 53.55 -41.41
C ARG A 495 25.73 52.69 -42.64
N GLU A 496 26.96 52.33 -42.99
CA GLU A 496 27.26 51.49 -44.16
C GLU A 496 26.79 50.03 -43.96
N LEU A 497 26.80 49.54 -42.73
CA LEU A 497 26.31 48.20 -42.38
C LEU A 497 24.80 48.16 -42.11
N GLY A 498 24.17 49.32 -41.97
CA GLY A 498 22.73 49.45 -41.71
C GLY A 498 22.29 49.07 -40.29
N THR A 499 23.24 49.03 -39.34
CA THR A 499 22.96 48.74 -37.92
C THR A 499 22.36 49.95 -37.22
N LYS A 500 21.53 49.74 -36.19
CA LYS A 500 20.77 50.83 -35.53
C LYS A 500 21.05 50.93 -34.05
N ALA A 501 21.04 49.82 -33.33
CA ALA A 501 21.31 49.79 -31.90
C ALA A 501 22.81 49.63 -31.63
N LEU A 502 23.29 50.24 -30.55
CA LEU A 502 24.70 50.18 -30.15
C LEU A 502 24.78 49.95 -28.63
N ALA A 503 25.46 48.89 -28.22
CA ALA A 503 25.89 48.72 -26.84
C ALA A 503 27.39 48.96 -26.72
N VAL A 504 27.78 49.74 -25.72
CA VAL A 504 29.16 50.13 -25.44
C VAL A 504 29.51 49.67 -24.03
N CYS A 505 30.53 48.83 -23.94
CA CYS A 505 31.06 48.27 -22.70
C CYS A 505 32.49 48.79 -22.50
N PRO A 506 32.71 49.75 -21.59
CA PRO A 506 34.04 50.25 -21.26
C PRO A 506 34.96 49.12 -20.78
N VAL A 507 36.22 49.17 -21.23
CA VAL A 507 37.27 48.24 -20.80
C VAL A 507 38.06 48.92 -19.68
N HIS A 508 37.95 48.39 -18.47
CA HIS A 508 38.61 48.93 -17.28
C HIS A 508 39.97 48.26 -17.07
N GLY A 509 41.03 49.06 -17.08
CA GLY A 509 42.37 48.63 -16.69
C GLY A 509 42.86 49.30 -15.40
N PRO A 510 44.10 49.01 -14.97
CA PRO A 510 44.67 49.53 -13.72
C PRO A 510 44.79 51.06 -13.67
N HIS A 511 44.74 51.76 -14.81
CA HIS A 511 44.88 53.22 -14.90
C HIS A 511 43.59 53.97 -15.28
N GLY A 512 42.44 53.28 -15.33
CA GLY A 512 41.16 53.86 -15.71
C GLY A 512 40.51 53.13 -16.88
N VAL A 513 39.69 53.82 -17.68
CA VAL A 513 39.10 53.25 -18.89
C VAL A 513 40.15 53.27 -20.00
N GLU A 514 40.58 52.08 -20.45
CA GLU A 514 41.65 51.92 -21.45
C GLU A 514 41.11 51.71 -22.87
N GLY A 515 39.80 51.50 -23.00
CA GLY A 515 39.12 51.34 -24.28
C GLY A 515 37.65 50.96 -24.11
N ALA A 516 37.06 50.38 -25.15
CA ALA A 516 35.68 49.90 -25.12
C ALA A 516 35.44 48.74 -26.09
N ILE A 517 34.56 47.83 -25.71
CA ILE A 517 33.93 46.86 -26.62
C ILE A 517 32.62 47.49 -27.10
N MET A 518 32.37 47.49 -28.41
CA MET A 518 31.14 48.00 -28.98
C MET A 518 30.43 46.91 -29.79
N LEU A 519 29.16 46.72 -29.51
CA LEU A 519 28.31 45.71 -30.16
C LEU A 519 27.17 46.41 -30.90
N GLU A 520 27.05 46.11 -32.19
CA GLU A 520 26.02 46.67 -33.06
C GLU A 520 24.86 45.70 -33.23
N ASP A 521 23.63 46.19 -33.06
CA ASP A 521 22.39 45.41 -32.98
C ASP A 521 22.46 44.16 -32.06
N PRO A 522 22.93 44.27 -30.80
CA PRO A 522 23.08 43.13 -29.92
C PRO A 522 21.76 42.70 -29.26
N HIS A 523 21.59 41.40 -29.03
CA HIS A 523 20.47 40.84 -28.26
C HIS A 523 20.87 40.61 -26.79
N LEU A 524 21.04 41.71 -26.05
CA LEU A 524 21.51 41.67 -24.67
C LEU A 524 20.41 41.25 -23.69
N GLN A 525 20.60 40.10 -23.05
CA GLN A 525 19.81 39.67 -21.91
C GLN A 525 20.59 39.90 -20.61
N PRO A 526 19.93 40.13 -19.45
CA PRO A 526 20.62 40.50 -18.20
C PRO A 526 21.71 39.52 -17.75
N HIS A 527 21.58 38.23 -18.07
CA HIS A 527 22.57 37.22 -17.71
C HIS A 527 23.85 37.30 -18.54
N LEU A 528 23.84 37.95 -19.71
CA LEU A 528 25.00 38.11 -20.59
C LEU A 528 25.96 39.22 -20.13
N LEU A 529 25.56 40.05 -19.16
CA LEU A 529 26.42 41.10 -18.61
C LEU A 529 27.70 40.51 -17.99
N TYR A 530 27.58 39.39 -17.26
CA TYR A 530 28.75 38.68 -16.71
C TYR A 530 29.71 38.18 -17.80
N PHE A 531 29.18 37.72 -18.94
CA PHE A 531 30.00 37.31 -20.08
C PHE A 531 30.75 38.51 -20.66
N LEU A 532 30.08 39.65 -20.80
CA LEU A 532 30.69 40.88 -21.31
C LEU A 532 31.76 41.44 -20.36
N ASP A 533 31.54 41.40 -19.05
CA ASP A 533 32.53 41.82 -18.06
C ASP A 533 33.78 40.94 -18.11
N LEU A 534 33.62 39.62 -18.29
CA LEU A 534 34.73 38.70 -18.48
C LEU A 534 35.52 39.02 -19.76
N MET A 535 34.83 39.29 -20.87
CA MET A 535 35.49 39.66 -22.13
C MET A 535 36.18 41.03 -22.05
N ALA A 536 35.59 41.99 -21.33
CA ALA A 536 36.22 43.28 -21.04
C ALA A 536 37.48 43.11 -20.17
N GLY A 537 37.46 42.22 -19.18
CA GLY A 537 38.63 41.88 -18.38
C GLY A 537 39.77 41.25 -19.21
N VAL A 538 39.43 40.37 -20.17
CA VAL A 538 40.41 39.82 -21.13
C VAL A 538 41.01 40.92 -22.01
N ALA A 539 40.18 41.84 -22.51
CA ALA A 539 40.64 42.98 -23.29
C ALA A 539 41.53 43.93 -22.47
N ALA A 540 41.22 44.18 -21.19
CA ALA A 540 42.02 45.00 -20.30
C ALA A 540 43.42 44.42 -20.06
N LEU A 541 43.50 43.12 -19.80
CA LEU A 541 44.80 42.42 -19.65
C LEU A 541 45.66 42.55 -20.92
N ARG A 542 45.02 42.49 -22.09
CA ARG A 542 45.69 42.67 -23.38
C ARG A 542 46.18 44.11 -23.58
N PHE A 543 45.39 45.11 -23.21
CA PHE A 543 45.78 46.52 -23.30
C PHE A 543 46.94 46.86 -22.34
N ALA A 544 46.90 46.33 -21.11
CA ALA A 544 47.99 46.48 -20.15
C ALA A 544 49.32 45.89 -20.64
N ALA A 545 49.30 44.72 -21.30
CA ALA A 545 50.49 44.09 -21.88
C ALA A 545 51.14 44.95 -22.98
N GLN A 546 50.34 45.70 -23.75
CA GLN A 546 50.83 46.59 -24.81
C GLN A 546 51.54 47.83 -24.25
N VAL A 547 51.00 48.43 -23.18
CA VAL A 547 51.63 49.58 -22.48
C VAL A 547 52.98 49.15 -21.89
N GLN A 548 53.07 47.94 -21.35
CA GLN A 548 54.30 47.40 -20.78
C GLN A 548 55.39 47.14 -21.85
N LEU A 549 55.01 46.74 -23.07
CA LEU A 549 55.90 46.63 -24.22
C LEU A 549 56.46 47.99 -24.68
N LEU A 550 55.61 49.03 -24.75
CA LEU A 550 55.99 50.40 -25.09
C LEU A 550 56.90 51.04 -24.03
N ASN A 551 56.62 50.78 -22.73
CA ASN A 551 57.48 51.23 -21.63
C ASN A 551 58.83 50.48 -21.60
N ASN A 552 58.83 49.16 -21.87
CA ASN A 552 60.08 48.37 -21.94
C ASN A 552 60.98 48.75 -23.12
N GLN A 553 60.44 49.24 -24.24
CA GLN A 553 61.24 49.83 -25.32
C GLN A 553 61.86 51.19 -24.94
N THR A 554 61.31 51.87 -23.94
CA THR A 554 61.77 53.19 -23.46
C THR A 554 62.73 53.07 -22.25
N SER A 555 62.77 51.92 -21.57
CA SER A 555 63.49 51.75 -20.29
C SER A 555 64.72 50.81 -20.33
N GLN A 556 65.35 50.57 -21.51
CA GLN A 556 66.65 49.88 -21.58
C GLN A 556 67.89 50.78 -21.31
N ILE A 557 67.73 51.85 -20.54
CA ILE A 557 68.84 52.60 -19.94
C ILE A 557 68.55 52.73 -18.43
N VAL A 558 69.51 52.32 -17.61
CA VAL A 558 69.62 52.42 -16.13
C VAL A 558 69.36 51.12 -15.33
N ASP A 559 70.50 50.50 -14.98
CA ASP A 559 70.94 49.80 -13.75
C ASP A 559 69.89 49.17 -12.80
N ALA A 560 69.99 47.87 -12.46
CA ALA A 560 71.01 47.15 -11.68
C ALA A 560 70.88 47.31 -10.15
N GLY A 561 70.85 46.16 -9.45
CA GLY A 561 71.49 46.02 -8.13
C GLY A 561 70.64 45.57 -6.94
N GLN A 562 70.98 44.36 -6.45
CA GLN A 562 71.02 43.88 -5.05
C GLN A 562 69.70 43.47 -4.37
N GLN A 563 69.52 42.19 -4.00
CA GLN A 563 70.07 41.44 -2.83
C GLN A 563 69.73 42.11 -1.49
N VAL A 564 69.22 41.39 -0.47
CA VAL A 564 70.03 40.58 0.48
C VAL A 564 69.11 39.66 1.31
N ALA A 565 69.72 38.57 1.77
CA ALA A 565 69.24 37.48 2.64
C ALA A 565 68.94 37.90 4.10
N THR A 566 68.19 37.11 4.87
CA THR A 566 68.64 36.20 5.97
C THR A 566 67.44 36.01 6.94
N LEU A 567 67.24 35.01 7.82
CA LEU A 567 68.05 34.01 8.53
C LEU A 567 67.09 33.00 9.23
N ASP A 568 67.53 31.75 9.42
CA ASP A 568 66.85 30.63 10.12
C ASP A 568 66.84 30.73 11.66
N VAL A 569 65.75 30.25 12.28
CA VAL A 569 65.61 29.77 13.69
C VAL A 569 64.58 28.61 13.70
N PRO A 570 64.79 27.50 14.47
CA PRO A 570 64.20 26.20 14.15
C PRO A 570 62.69 26.09 14.44
N ALA A 571 61.94 25.62 13.43
CA ALA A 571 60.50 25.41 13.52
C ALA A 571 60.14 24.06 14.21
N PRO A 572 59.05 24.02 15.01
CA PRO A 572 58.53 22.80 15.60
C PRO A 572 58.07 21.81 14.52
N LYS A 573 58.37 20.52 14.69
CA LYS A 573 57.86 19.43 13.86
C LYS A 573 56.33 19.39 13.94
N SER A 574 55.67 19.92 12.91
CA SER A 574 54.28 19.58 12.63
C SER A 574 54.08 19.51 11.13
N ASP A 575 54.49 18.39 10.55
CA ASP A 575 54.02 17.96 9.25
C ASP A 575 52.94 16.90 9.49
N ASN A 576 51.67 17.26 9.36
CA ASN A 576 50.57 16.30 9.22
C ASN A 576 50.60 15.57 7.85
N ILE A 577 51.70 15.71 7.11
CA ILE A 577 51.88 15.15 5.77
C ILE A 577 52.87 14.00 5.87
N LEU A 578 52.34 12.79 5.76
CA LEU A 578 53.07 11.53 5.84
C LEU A 578 54.04 11.38 4.66
N MET A 579 53.70 11.94 3.49
CA MET A 579 54.53 11.88 2.28
C MET A 579 54.19 13.04 1.31
N LYS A 580 55.22 13.59 0.65
CA LYS A 580 55.09 14.41 -0.57
C LYS A 580 56.00 13.86 -1.67
N ALA A 581 55.53 13.87 -2.92
CA ALA A 581 56.40 13.61 -4.07
C ALA A 581 57.50 14.69 -4.19
N PRO A 582 58.74 14.34 -4.61
CA PRO A 582 59.85 15.30 -4.66
C PRO A 582 59.64 16.50 -5.59
N GLU A 583 58.79 16.40 -6.62
CA GLU A 583 58.42 17.50 -7.51
C GLU A 583 57.33 18.43 -6.92
N ALA A 584 56.64 18.01 -5.85
CA ALA A 584 55.56 18.78 -5.22
C ALA A 584 56.05 19.92 -4.31
N ALA A 585 57.35 19.93 -3.94
CA ALA A 585 57.94 21.01 -3.13
C ALA A 585 57.93 22.39 -3.85
N ALA A 586 57.73 22.40 -5.16
CA ALA A 586 57.65 23.62 -5.97
C ALA A 586 56.24 24.25 -6.04
N VAL A 587 55.20 23.58 -5.54
CA VAL A 587 53.81 24.03 -5.66
C VAL A 587 53.39 24.82 -4.41
N ASN A 588 53.97 26.01 -4.23
CA ASN A 588 53.72 26.88 -3.08
C ASN A 588 52.57 27.89 -3.29
N SER A 589 51.99 27.96 -4.49
CA SER A 589 50.92 28.91 -4.84
C SER A 589 49.55 28.24 -4.94
N ALA A 590 48.51 28.92 -4.43
CA ALA A 590 47.12 28.50 -4.59
C ALA A 590 46.79 28.29 -6.06
N SER A 591 46.37 27.08 -6.42
CA SER A 591 46.13 26.66 -7.80
C SER A 591 44.84 25.84 -7.89
N ILE A 592 44.16 25.93 -9.03
CA ILE A 592 43.02 25.07 -9.36
C ILE A 592 43.54 23.88 -10.15
N TYR A 593 43.25 22.67 -9.67
CA TYR A 593 43.62 21.42 -10.30
C TYR A 593 42.39 20.86 -11.03
N PRO A 594 42.44 20.67 -12.35
CA PRO A 594 41.27 20.28 -13.13
C PRO A 594 40.83 18.82 -12.89
N SER A 595 41.76 17.95 -12.47
CA SER A 595 41.49 16.51 -12.32
C SER A 595 42.33 15.87 -11.21
N VAL A 596 41.83 15.94 -9.98
CA VAL A 596 42.45 15.32 -8.81
C VAL A 596 41.70 14.04 -8.45
N ALA A 597 42.44 12.96 -8.19
CA ALA A 597 41.91 11.74 -7.60
C ALA A 597 42.22 11.74 -6.11
N VAL A 598 41.21 11.53 -5.28
CA VAL A 598 41.33 11.56 -3.82
C VAL A 598 40.83 10.24 -3.26
N LEU A 599 41.65 9.59 -2.44
CA LEU A 599 41.30 8.43 -1.63
C LEU A 599 41.31 8.86 -0.16
N VAL A 600 40.21 8.65 0.54
CA VAL A 600 40.10 8.81 1.99
C VAL A 600 39.99 7.44 2.62
N ILE A 601 40.85 7.18 3.59
CA ILE A 601 40.82 5.98 4.45
C ILE A 601 40.43 6.45 5.84
N THR A 602 39.40 5.85 6.41
CA THR A 602 38.88 6.17 7.74
C THR A 602 39.04 4.95 8.62
N PHE A 603 39.63 5.10 9.81
CA PHE A 603 39.69 4.06 10.84
C PHE A 603 38.66 4.34 11.94
N SER A 604 38.04 3.30 12.48
CA SER A 604 37.25 3.39 13.70
C SER A 604 38.18 3.52 14.91
N ASP A 605 37.77 4.31 15.90
CA ASP A 605 38.56 4.50 17.13
C ASP A 605 38.65 3.19 17.93
N PRO A 606 39.86 2.66 18.16
CA PRO A 606 40.05 1.48 18.99
C PRO A 606 39.91 1.86 20.48
N VAL A 607 39.15 1.07 21.25
CA VAL A 607 39.09 1.18 22.73
C VAL A 607 40.20 0.30 23.31
N VAL A 608 41.07 0.88 24.13
CA VAL A 608 42.25 0.18 24.68
C VAL A 608 42.28 0.33 26.20
N GLU A 609 42.52 -0.77 26.94
CA GLU A 609 42.53 -0.80 28.41
C GLU A 609 43.90 -1.26 28.94
N GLY A 610 44.98 -0.56 28.58
CA GLY A 610 46.30 -0.80 29.18
C GLY A 610 47.50 -0.25 28.40
N GLU A 611 48.62 -0.02 29.09
CA GLU A 611 49.87 0.51 28.49
C GLU A 611 50.45 -0.41 27.40
N LYS A 612 50.48 -1.73 27.63
CA LYS A 612 51.03 -2.70 26.66
C LYS A 612 50.22 -2.82 25.38
N GLU A 613 48.90 -2.79 25.50
CA GLU A 613 48.00 -2.80 24.34
C GLU A 613 48.09 -1.49 23.56
N THR A 614 48.30 -0.37 24.26
CA THR A 614 48.54 0.93 23.64
C THR A 614 49.85 0.95 22.85
N GLU A 615 50.94 0.41 23.41
CA GLU A 615 52.23 0.28 22.70
C GLU A 615 52.13 -0.60 21.45
N ALA A 616 51.45 -1.74 21.54
CA ALA A 616 51.24 -2.65 20.41
C ALA A 616 50.39 -2.02 19.31
N LEU A 617 49.33 -1.29 19.68
CA LEU A 617 48.47 -0.57 18.75
C LEU A 617 49.22 0.59 18.07
N ILE A 618 50.01 1.36 18.80
CA ILE A 618 50.84 2.43 18.22
C ILE A 618 51.85 1.84 17.23
N ALA A 619 52.47 0.70 17.55
CA ALA A 619 53.37 0.01 16.63
C ALA A 619 52.66 -0.44 15.35
N LEU A 620 51.43 -0.96 15.46
CA LEU A 620 50.62 -1.35 14.31
C LEU A 620 50.20 -0.13 13.46
N ILE A 621 49.76 0.97 14.08
CA ILE A 621 49.43 2.21 13.37
C ILE A 621 50.66 2.74 12.61
N ASN A 622 51.84 2.71 13.24
CA ASN A 622 53.07 3.12 12.60
C ASN A 622 53.46 2.21 11.42
N GLN A 623 53.22 0.90 11.53
CA GLN A 623 53.40 -0.04 10.43
C GLN A 623 52.45 0.26 9.27
N LEU A 624 51.15 0.41 9.54
CA LEU A 624 50.14 0.74 8.52
C LEU A 624 50.44 2.07 7.82
N ALA A 625 50.90 3.08 8.57
CA ALA A 625 51.34 4.35 8.01
C ALA A 625 52.56 4.17 7.08
N THR A 626 53.54 3.36 7.48
CA THR A 626 54.72 3.05 6.66
C THR A 626 54.34 2.30 5.37
N ASP A 627 53.40 1.35 5.47
CA ASP A 627 52.90 0.60 4.33
C ASP A 627 52.20 1.52 3.32
N VAL A 628 51.40 2.48 3.81
CA VAL A 628 50.75 3.51 2.98
C VAL A 628 51.78 4.38 2.27
N GLN A 629 52.84 4.80 2.96
CA GLN A 629 53.93 5.56 2.32
C GLN A 629 54.58 4.74 1.20
N SER A 630 54.83 3.45 1.44
CA SER A 630 55.45 2.56 0.43
C SER A 630 54.57 2.42 -0.80
N VAL A 631 53.27 2.12 -0.64
CA VAL A 631 52.33 2.03 -1.76
C VAL A 631 52.19 3.38 -2.47
N ALA A 632 52.14 4.48 -1.71
CA ALA A 632 52.03 5.82 -2.29
C ALA A 632 53.26 6.20 -3.15
N GLN A 633 54.46 5.78 -2.75
CA GLN A 633 55.68 5.95 -3.55
C GLN A 633 55.66 5.08 -4.80
N GLU A 634 55.26 3.81 -4.67
CA GLU A 634 55.18 2.87 -5.79
C GLU A 634 54.19 3.35 -6.86
N GLU A 635 52.99 3.77 -6.43
CA GLU A 635 51.92 4.27 -7.29
C GLU A 635 52.07 5.77 -7.65
N LYS A 636 53.20 6.40 -7.30
CA LYS A 636 53.51 7.80 -7.62
C LYS A 636 52.36 8.76 -7.26
N LEU A 637 51.87 8.65 -6.03
CA LEU A 637 50.87 9.56 -5.48
C LEU A 637 51.52 10.91 -5.17
N PHE A 638 50.71 11.97 -5.21
CA PHE A 638 51.17 13.34 -4.99
C PHE A 638 51.51 13.59 -3.51
N ALA A 639 50.60 13.22 -2.61
CA ALA A 639 50.78 13.35 -1.18
C ALA A 639 49.89 12.38 -0.39
N VAL A 640 50.30 12.09 0.85
CA VAL A 640 49.49 11.43 1.86
C VAL A 640 49.45 12.32 3.10
N GLU A 641 48.25 12.71 3.53
CA GLU A 641 48.00 13.52 4.71
C GLU A 641 47.32 12.68 5.80
N VAL A 642 47.69 12.87 7.06
CA VAL A 642 47.03 12.24 8.21
C VAL A 642 46.26 13.31 8.99
N ALA A 643 44.96 13.09 9.14
CA ALA A 643 44.03 14.01 9.80
C ALA A 643 43.17 13.26 10.82
N GLY A 644 43.70 13.10 12.05
CA GLY A 644 43.06 12.34 13.12
C GLY A 644 43.01 10.85 12.78
N HIS A 645 41.82 10.26 12.78
CA HIS A 645 41.57 8.85 12.42
C HIS A 645 41.48 8.62 10.90
N ARG A 646 41.87 9.59 10.07
CA ARG A 646 41.75 9.52 8.60
C ARG A 646 43.08 9.74 7.92
N MET A 647 43.30 9.04 6.81
CA MET A 647 44.42 9.27 5.89
C MET A 647 43.87 9.65 4.52
N ILE A 648 44.42 10.71 3.93
CA ILE A 648 43.99 11.29 2.66
C ILE A 648 45.12 11.15 1.67
N CYS A 649 44.93 10.32 0.65
CA CYS A 649 45.88 10.10 -0.44
C CYS A 649 45.40 10.86 -1.68
N MET A 650 46.30 11.58 -2.35
CA MET A 650 45.96 12.45 -3.47
C MET A 650 46.83 12.14 -4.68
N ALA A 651 46.28 12.21 -5.89
CA ALA A 651 47.03 12.14 -7.15
C ALA A 651 46.45 13.13 -8.17
N GLY A 652 47.28 13.58 -9.11
CA GLY A 652 46.84 14.47 -10.20
C GLY A 652 46.76 15.96 -9.83
N CYS A 653 47.41 16.40 -8.74
CA CYS A 653 47.54 17.81 -8.37
C CYS A 653 48.56 18.55 -9.28
N LEU A 654 48.31 18.50 -10.59
CA LEU A 654 49.10 19.17 -11.62
C LEU A 654 48.25 20.25 -12.31
N PRO A 655 48.85 21.35 -12.81
CA PRO A 655 48.11 22.36 -13.59
C PRO A 655 47.44 21.79 -14.85
N THR A 656 47.99 20.70 -15.40
CA THR A 656 47.43 19.97 -16.54
C THR A 656 46.68 18.72 -16.08
N PRO A 657 45.60 18.31 -16.78
CA PRO A 657 44.83 17.13 -16.39
C PRO A 657 45.64 15.82 -16.49
N ASP A 658 45.76 15.11 -15.37
CA ASP A 658 46.36 13.78 -15.30
C ASP A 658 45.27 12.70 -15.26
N VAL A 659 44.94 12.16 -16.43
CA VAL A 659 43.94 11.09 -16.58
C VAL A 659 44.35 9.76 -15.95
N THR A 660 45.64 9.58 -15.64
CA THR A 660 46.14 8.36 -15.00
C THR A 660 46.07 8.42 -13.48
N ALA A 661 45.84 9.59 -12.89
CA ALA A 661 45.74 9.79 -11.44
C ALA A 661 44.70 8.88 -10.77
N ILE A 662 43.53 8.73 -11.38
CA ILE A 662 42.45 7.89 -10.84
C ILE A 662 42.76 6.39 -10.92
N VAL A 663 43.55 5.97 -11.91
CA VAL A 663 44.03 4.59 -12.02
C VAL A 663 45.06 4.30 -10.93
N ARG A 664 46.03 5.21 -10.72
CA ARG A 664 47.03 5.07 -9.64
C ARG A 664 46.38 5.05 -8.26
N ILE A 665 45.36 5.87 -8.03
CA ILE A 665 44.59 5.85 -6.78
C ILE A 665 43.79 4.56 -6.61
N ALA A 666 43.18 4.02 -7.67
CA ALA A 666 42.44 2.75 -7.58
C ALA A 666 43.36 1.56 -7.32
N ASP A 667 44.52 1.50 -7.98
CA ASP A 667 45.54 0.47 -7.76
C ASP A 667 46.13 0.59 -6.34
N ALA A 668 46.42 1.81 -5.87
CA ALA A 668 46.85 2.08 -4.50
C ALA A 668 45.80 1.62 -3.47
N ALA A 669 44.51 1.93 -3.68
CA ALA A 669 43.45 1.56 -2.75
C ALA A 669 43.29 0.03 -2.62
N LEU A 670 43.40 -0.71 -3.73
CA LEU A 670 43.33 -2.18 -3.71
C LEU A 670 44.52 -2.78 -2.96
N LYS A 671 45.75 -2.29 -3.23
CA LYS A 671 46.97 -2.73 -2.53
C LYS A 671 46.91 -2.41 -1.03
N MET A 672 46.53 -1.18 -0.67
CA MET A 672 46.41 -0.76 0.74
C MET A 672 45.36 -1.60 1.48
N ARG A 673 44.21 -1.89 0.85
CA ARG A 673 43.19 -2.79 1.44
C ARG A 673 43.75 -4.18 1.74
N GLU A 674 44.49 -4.77 0.80
CA GLU A 674 45.07 -6.12 0.97
C GLU A 674 46.11 -6.14 2.09
N ILE A 675 47.01 -5.14 2.13
CA ILE A 675 48.03 -5.01 3.19
C ILE A 675 47.36 -4.80 4.55
N PHE A 676 46.35 -3.93 4.64
CA PHE A 676 45.68 -3.67 5.91
C PHE A 676 44.91 -4.89 6.43
N MET A 677 44.24 -5.62 5.54
CA MET A 677 43.58 -6.88 5.90
C MET A 677 44.58 -7.90 6.44
N ALA A 678 45.75 -8.02 5.80
CA ALA A 678 46.80 -8.93 6.25
C ALA A 678 47.43 -8.49 7.59
N SER A 679 47.75 -7.20 7.75
CA SER A 679 48.36 -6.66 8.97
C SER A 679 47.42 -6.68 10.18
N LEU A 680 46.13 -6.40 9.98
CA LEU A 680 45.12 -6.50 11.05
C LEU A 680 44.85 -7.96 11.43
N ALA A 681 44.77 -8.88 10.46
CA ALA A 681 44.63 -10.30 10.73
C ALA A 681 45.85 -10.89 11.46
N ALA A 682 47.06 -10.44 11.14
CA ALA A 682 48.28 -10.85 11.84
C ALA A 682 48.34 -10.35 13.29
N ALA A 683 47.64 -9.25 13.59
CA ALA A 683 47.48 -8.68 14.93
C ALA A 683 46.24 -9.20 15.67
N ASP A 684 45.47 -10.14 15.09
CA ASP A 684 44.20 -10.66 15.62
C ASP A 684 43.15 -9.56 15.89
N LEU A 685 43.14 -8.53 15.05
CA LEU A 685 42.18 -7.43 15.11
C LEU A 685 41.17 -7.52 13.97
N GLU A 686 39.90 -7.23 14.29
CA GLU A 686 38.88 -7.10 13.27
C GLU A 686 39.21 -5.92 12.33
N PRO A 687 38.82 -5.98 11.04
CA PRO A 687 39.07 -4.88 10.14
C PRO A 687 38.23 -3.67 10.55
N VAL A 688 38.89 -2.58 10.95
CA VAL A 688 38.23 -1.37 11.46
C VAL A 688 38.38 -0.18 10.52
N PHE A 689 38.58 -0.40 9.21
CA PHE A 689 38.78 0.70 8.26
C PHE A 689 37.80 0.67 7.09
N THR A 690 37.53 1.83 6.52
CA THR A 690 36.74 2.00 5.29
C THR A 690 37.45 2.95 4.33
N MET A 691 37.16 2.82 3.03
CA MET A 691 37.85 3.58 1.98
C MET A 691 36.84 4.22 1.03
N GLY A 692 37.12 5.47 0.63
CA GLY A 692 36.28 6.25 -0.27
C GLY A 692 37.08 6.95 -1.36
N ILE A 693 36.63 6.87 -2.61
CA ILE A 693 37.32 7.49 -3.76
C ILE A 693 36.37 8.42 -4.52
N ASP A 694 36.86 9.61 -4.84
CA ASP A 694 36.27 10.47 -5.86
C ASP A 694 37.35 11.06 -6.80
N TYR A 695 36.91 11.56 -7.96
CA TYR A 695 37.78 12.12 -8.99
C TYR A 695 37.16 13.39 -9.58
N GLY A 696 37.92 14.47 -9.72
CA GLY A 696 37.40 15.69 -10.33
C GLY A 696 38.16 16.95 -9.95
N PRO A 697 37.64 18.14 -10.28
CA PRO A 697 38.32 19.38 -9.99
C PRO A 697 38.40 19.63 -8.48
N ALA A 698 39.53 20.15 -8.04
CA ALA A 698 39.76 20.58 -6.67
C ALA A 698 40.72 21.77 -6.69
N PHE A 699 40.74 22.57 -5.63
CA PHE A 699 41.69 23.68 -5.50
C PHE A 699 42.54 23.47 -4.25
N GLY A 700 43.81 23.82 -4.32
CA GLY A 700 44.72 23.58 -3.21
C GLY A 700 45.93 24.50 -3.26
N GLY A 701 46.56 24.66 -2.11
CA GLY A 701 47.71 25.53 -1.96
C GLY A 701 48.30 25.43 -0.56
N ALA A 702 49.49 26.01 -0.39
CA ALA A 702 50.10 26.14 0.92
C ALA A 702 49.36 27.22 1.74
N VAL A 703 48.94 26.86 2.95
CA VAL A 703 48.27 27.74 3.92
C VAL A 703 49.07 27.80 5.22
N GLY A 704 49.09 28.97 5.83
CA GLY A 704 49.92 29.28 7.00
C GLY A 704 51.19 30.04 6.64
N ASN A 705 51.80 30.67 7.64
CA ASN A 705 53.09 31.34 7.47
C ASN A 705 54.23 30.41 7.90
N GLU A 706 54.15 29.81 9.09
CA GLU A 706 55.07 28.76 9.56
C GLU A 706 54.37 27.81 10.56
N PRO A 707 54.28 26.49 10.29
CA PRO A 707 54.63 25.84 9.03
C PRO A 707 53.61 26.11 7.92
N LYS A 708 54.08 26.07 6.67
CA LYS A 708 53.22 26.09 5.48
C LYS A 708 52.69 24.68 5.21
N VAL A 709 51.39 24.48 5.37
CA VAL A 709 50.73 23.19 5.15
C VAL A 709 49.97 23.24 3.83
N PHE A 710 50.27 22.30 2.93
CA PHE A 710 49.50 22.14 1.70
C PHE A 710 48.18 21.46 2.04
N ASN A 711 47.06 22.02 1.62
CA ASN A 711 45.75 21.43 1.82
C ASN A 711 44.92 21.55 0.52
N LEU A 712 43.98 20.62 0.34
CA LEU A 712 43.13 20.49 -0.82
C LEU A 712 41.67 20.65 -0.40
N TRP A 713 40.97 21.56 -1.07
CA TRP A 713 39.54 21.80 -0.89
C TRP A 713 38.78 21.54 -2.18
N GLY A 714 37.51 21.23 -2.03
CA GLY A 714 36.60 21.07 -3.14
C GLY A 714 35.72 19.83 -2.99
N GLN A 715 34.73 19.78 -3.88
CA GLN A 715 33.73 18.72 -3.90
C GLN A 715 34.33 17.31 -3.94
N THR A 716 35.45 17.13 -4.66
CA THR A 716 36.12 15.84 -4.80
C THR A 716 36.59 15.28 -3.44
N VAL A 717 37.12 16.14 -2.57
CA VAL A 717 37.56 15.72 -1.23
C VAL A 717 36.35 15.37 -0.37
N SER A 718 35.32 16.23 -0.36
CA SER A 718 34.11 16.00 0.44
C SER A 718 33.34 14.75 0.01
N LEU A 719 33.29 14.45 -1.29
CA LEU A 719 32.63 13.24 -1.79
C LEU A 719 33.45 11.98 -1.50
N ALA A 720 34.78 12.01 -1.64
CA ALA A 720 35.63 10.88 -1.26
C ALA A 720 35.48 10.56 0.23
N GLU A 721 35.43 11.59 1.09
CA GLU A 721 35.20 11.44 2.52
C GLU A 721 33.81 10.84 2.82
N LEU A 722 32.78 11.33 2.15
CA LEU A 722 31.42 10.79 2.29
C LEU A 722 31.34 9.32 1.84
N MET A 723 32.08 8.93 0.79
CA MET A 723 32.18 7.52 0.38
C MET A 723 32.85 6.66 1.45
N ALA A 724 33.91 7.16 2.09
CA ALA A 724 34.59 6.42 3.16
C ALA A 724 33.69 6.26 4.39
N GLN A 725 32.99 7.32 4.82
CA GLN A 725 32.05 7.26 5.95
C GLN A 725 30.77 6.47 5.64
N GLY A 726 30.33 6.49 4.38
CA GLY A 726 29.13 5.80 3.92
C GLY A 726 29.31 4.30 3.70
N ALA A 727 30.54 3.78 3.80
CA ALA A 727 30.85 2.36 3.71
C ALA A 727 30.19 1.55 4.84
N ALA A 728 29.40 0.54 4.48
CA ALA A 728 28.65 -0.26 5.45
C ALA A 728 29.51 -1.36 6.09
N ASP A 729 30.39 -1.97 5.30
CA ASP A 729 31.26 -3.06 5.75
C ASP A 729 32.71 -2.58 5.79
N PRO A 730 33.49 -2.91 6.84
CA PRO A 730 34.91 -2.63 6.87
C PRO A 730 35.66 -3.31 5.71
N GLY A 731 36.74 -2.68 5.26
CA GLY A 731 37.50 -3.12 4.10
C GLY A 731 36.89 -2.77 2.74
N THR A 732 35.69 -2.17 2.72
CA THR A 732 35.06 -1.80 1.44
C THR A 732 35.60 -0.48 0.89
N ILE A 733 35.79 -0.47 -0.43
CA ILE A 733 36.18 0.72 -1.19
C ILE A 733 34.94 1.23 -1.91
N GLN A 734 34.36 2.32 -1.43
CA GLN A 734 33.23 2.99 -2.08
C GLN A 734 33.71 4.08 -3.03
N VAL A 735 33.04 4.20 -4.17
CA VAL A 735 33.35 5.19 -5.19
C VAL A 735 32.09 5.87 -5.69
N THR A 736 32.23 7.10 -6.16
CA THR A 736 31.14 7.84 -6.79
C THR A 736 30.84 7.32 -8.20
N GLU A 737 29.67 7.67 -8.75
CA GLU A 737 29.31 7.37 -10.14
C GLU A 737 30.31 7.92 -11.17
N ARG A 738 30.97 9.02 -10.86
CA ARG A 738 31.98 9.62 -11.73
C ARG A 738 33.22 8.74 -11.83
N VAL A 739 33.69 8.20 -10.71
CA VAL A 739 34.80 7.24 -10.68
C VAL A 739 34.43 5.94 -11.40
N TYR A 740 33.22 5.42 -11.15
CA TYR A 740 32.70 4.27 -11.88
C TYR A 740 32.71 4.50 -13.39
N GLY A 741 32.23 5.66 -13.86
CA GLY A 741 32.20 6.00 -15.29
C GLY A 741 33.58 5.96 -15.96
N VAL A 742 34.64 6.35 -15.25
CA VAL A 742 36.01 6.35 -15.77
C VAL A 742 36.69 4.98 -15.66
N LEU A 743 36.38 4.20 -14.61
CA LEU A 743 37.11 2.97 -14.28
C LEU A 743 36.39 1.67 -14.68
N ARG A 744 35.12 1.71 -15.08
CA ARG A 744 34.28 0.52 -15.34
C ARG A 744 34.87 -0.49 -16.33
N ASP A 745 35.75 -0.05 -17.24
CA ASP A 745 36.34 -0.91 -18.26
C ASP A 745 37.58 -1.68 -17.74
N ARG A 746 38.20 -1.23 -16.64
CA ARG A 746 39.42 -1.81 -16.06
C ARG A 746 39.21 -2.53 -14.72
N TYR A 747 38.10 -2.23 -14.04
CA TYR A 747 37.80 -2.75 -12.70
C TYR A 747 36.38 -3.32 -12.62
N LEU A 748 36.17 -4.16 -11.61
CA LEU A 748 34.88 -4.74 -11.29
C LEU A 748 34.20 -3.93 -10.18
N PHE A 749 32.95 -3.54 -10.43
CA PHE A 749 32.14 -2.77 -9.50
C PHE A 749 30.83 -3.46 -9.17
N ARG A 750 30.37 -3.30 -7.93
CA ARG A 750 29.01 -3.65 -7.49
C ARG A 750 28.22 -2.38 -7.18
N SER A 751 26.99 -2.27 -7.66
CA SER A 751 26.14 -1.12 -7.31
C SER A 751 25.75 -1.16 -5.84
N ARG A 752 25.91 -0.05 -5.12
CA ARG A 752 25.55 0.09 -3.70
C ARG A 752 24.22 0.84 -3.49
N GLY A 753 23.78 1.61 -4.48
CA GLY A 753 22.54 2.39 -4.45
C GLY A 753 22.79 3.90 -4.40
N SER A 754 21.81 4.66 -3.94
CA SER A 754 21.89 6.12 -3.86
C SER A 754 22.35 6.62 -2.49
N PHE A 755 23.13 7.69 -2.47
CA PHE A 755 23.50 8.44 -1.26
C PHE A 755 23.08 9.90 -1.40
N PHE A 756 22.93 10.59 -0.26
CA PHE A 756 22.67 12.03 -0.23
C PHE A 756 23.94 12.77 0.15
N ALA A 757 24.40 13.69 -0.70
CA ALA A 757 25.46 14.63 -0.39
C ALA A 757 24.86 16.01 -0.10
N PRO A 758 25.17 16.63 1.05
CA PRO A 758 24.80 18.01 1.32
C PRO A 758 25.24 18.91 0.16
N HIS A 759 24.35 19.79 -0.29
CA HIS A 759 24.56 20.74 -1.41
C HIS A 759 24.67 20.14 -2.83
N LEU A 760 24.66 18.81 -2.97
CA LEU A 760 24.76 18.11 -4.27
C LEU A 760 23.55 17.23 -4.59
N GLY A 761 22.76 16.88 -3.59
CA GLY A 761 21.55 16.08 -3.73
C GLY A 761 21.83 14.58 -3.78
N LEU A 762 20.98 13.85 -4.50
CA LEU A 762 21.05 12.39 -4.63
C LEU A 762 22.11 12.00 -5.67
N GLY A 763 23.13 11.26 -5.24
CA GLY A 763 24.14 10.63 -6.10
C GLY A 763 24.06 9.09 -6.04
N ARG A 764 24.78 8.40 -6.94
CA ARG A 764 24.90 6.93 -6.91
C ARG A 764 26.31 6.51 -6.48
N ALA A 765 26.39 5.48 -5.66
CA ALA A 765 27.63 4.90 -5.17
C ALA A 765 27.82 3.46 -5.68
N TYR A 766 29.07 3.09 -5.88
CA TYR A 766 29.50 1.77 -6.32
C TYR A 766 30.61 1.26 -5.40
N THR A 767 30.71 -0.05 -5.23
CA THR A 767 31.80 -0.69 -4.48
C THR A 767 32.83 -1.22 -5.47
N LEU A 768 34.08 -0.78 -5.35
CA LEU A 768 35.21 -1.31 -6.12
C LEU A 768 35.65 -2.66 -5.52
N ALA A 769 35.51 -3.74 -6.28
CA ALA A 769 35.79 -5.08 -5.81
C ALA A 769 37.24 -5.51 -6.11
N ALA A 770 37.61 -5.50 -7.38
CA ALA A 770 38.90 -5.98 -7.87
C ALA A 770 39.22 -5.40 -9.26
N ARG A 771 40.45 -5.60 -9.72
CA ARG A 771 40.84 -5.39 -11.11
C ARG A 771 40.20 -6.48 -12.00
N ARG A 772 39.84 -6.12 -13.23
CA ARG A 772 39.29 -7.08 -14.21
C ARG A 772 40.36 -8.06 -14.71
#